data_AF-A0A1J7HJ95-F1
#
_entry.id   AF-A0A1J7HJ95-F1
#
_cell.length_a   1.000
_cell.length_b   1.000
_cell.length_c   1.000
_cell.angle_alpha   90.00
_cell.angle_beta   90.00
_cell.angle_gamma   90.00
#
_symmetry.space_group_name_H-M   'P 1'
#
loop_
_entity.id
_entity.type
_entity.pdbx_description
1 polymer ?
#
loop_
_entity_poly.entity_id
_entity_poly.type
_entity_poly.pdbx_seq_one_letter_code
_entity_poly.pdbx_strand_id
1 'polypeptide(L)'
;MSKSITNLSTITAYHHSHGNNPIYLNSPNCFIFFGQSSTNSNLSSRTTNVAASVSLSHTTHNTTIYSDENATICKFCEMGHLKKSMELLIKSQKSKLDLNTYCSVLQLCAELKSLEDGRRVHSIAISNGMKIEGALGAKLVFMYVNCGDLIEGRRIFDKILNDKVFLWNLVMTEYARIGNYKESLCIFKKMQELGVAGNAFTFTCVSKCFAALGEEMECKRVHGYVYKLGFGSYNAVVNSLIAAYFKFGGVESAYKLFDELSDQDVVSWNSMISGCVTNGFSRKGLEFFIQMLILGADLDSDTLVSVLVACANVGNLSFGKALHALGVKRCYSGDVVFNNTLLDMYAKCDHLNGATDVFVKMGDKTIVSWTSIIAAYVREGRYDDAIGLFDEMQSKGLKPDIYTVTSIVHACACSNSLDKGRDVHDYITKNKMGSSLPVCNALMNMYAKCGSMEEAHIIFSQIPVKDIVSWNTMIGGYSKNSFPNEALYLFVDMQKQSKPDEITMACVLPACSGLSALDKGREIHGHILRKGYFSNLNVLGALVDMYVKCGLLVIAKLLFDMIPKKNLIHWTIMIAGYAMHGFGNEAISAFQKMRRAGIEPDETSLTSILCACRDSGLQKEGWVFFNYMRSKCSNEPKLEHYACMVDLLALSGNLSKAYKFVETMPIKPDVTIWGALLSGCRIHHDVVLAEKVAEHIFELDPENTRYYVLLANVYADAEKWENVKKFQEKIGKRGFKKNAGCSWIEVQGKFNIFAGDKSHPQARTIESLLKKLQMKMKSEGYSPKMSFKNSGEDDDYDNNALIYLDDQLHFPPEEKAIDISKNIRADRVHAS
;
A
#
# COMPACT_ATOMS: atom_id res chain seq x y z
N MET A 1 -10.99 -25.56 -23.32
CA MET A 1 -11.74 -25.75 -22.07
C MET A 1 -11.58 -27.16 -21.50
N SER A 2 -11.80 -28.25 -22.25
CA SER A 2 -11.70 -29.63 -21.71
C SER A 2 -10.35 -30.01 -21.08
N LYS A 3 -9.21 -29.54 -21.62
CA LYS A 3 -7.87 -29.83 -21.07
C LYS A 3 -7.48 -29.00 -19.82
N SER A 4 -8.21 -27.93 -19.51
CA SER A 4 -7.92 -27.07 -18.34
C SER A 4 -8.75 -27.46 -17.11
N ILE A 5 -9.86 -28.15 -17.31
CA ILE A 5 -10.79 -28.61 -16.26
C ILE A 5 -10.19 -29.76 -15.43
N THR A 6 -9.29 -30.57 -16.01
CA THR A 6 -8.67 -31.73 -15.37
C THR A 6 -7.61 -31.40 -14.30
N ASN A 7 -7.13 -30.16 -14.20
CA ASN A 7 -6.10 -29.79 -13.21
C ASN A 7 -6.67 -29.29 -11.87
N LEU A 8 -7.99 -29.13 -11.73
CA LEU A 8 -8.61 -28.70 -10.45
C LEU A 8 -8.94 -29.86 -9.50
N SER A 9 -9.01 -31.10 -10.00
CA SER A 9 -9.57 -32.24 -9.26
C SER A 9 -8.58 -33.00 -8.36
N THR A 10 -7.32 -32.56 -8.22
CA THR A 10 -6.25 -33.37 -7.59
C THR A 10 -5.65 -32.84 -6.29
N ILE A 11 -6.24 -31.84 -5.62
CA ILE A 11 -5.73 -31.38 -4.32
C ILE A 11 -6.89 -31.19 -3.33
N THR A 12 -7.30 -32.27 -2.68
CA THR A 12 -8.20 -32.28 -1.51
C THR A 12 -7.71 -33.26 -0.47
N ALA A 13 -7.12 -32.77 0.62
CA ALA A 13 -7.19 -33.36 1.96
C ALA A 13 -6.36 -32.51 2.94
N TYR A 14 -6.99 -31.59 3.68
CA TYR A 14 -6.57 -31.23 5.04
C TYR A 14 -7.79 -30.73 5.82
N HIS A 15 -8.22 -31.53 6.79
CA HIS A 15 -9.25 -31.20 7.77
C HIS A 15 -8.73 -30.14 8.74
N HIS A 16 -9.50 -29.08 8.97
CA HIS A 16 -9.36 -28.24 10.16
C HIS A 16 -10.67 -28.23 10.95
N SER A 17 -10.55 -28.73 12.19
CA SER A 17 -11.52 -28.62 13.27
C SER A 17 -11.43 -27.22 13.91
N HIS A 18 -12.55 -26.52 14.04
CA HIS A 18 -12.66 -25.39 14.97
C HIS A 18 -13.90 -25.56 15.84
N GLY A 19 -13.66 -25.64 17.15
CA GLY A 19 -14.69 -25.56 18.18
C GLY A 19 -15.12 -24.12 18.39
N ASN A 20 -16.44 -23.90 18.42
CA ASN A 20 -17.05 -22.63 18.80
C ASN A 20 -17.77 -22.81 20.14
N ASN A 21 -17.33 -22.08 21.16
CA ASN A 21 -18.12 -21.74 22.34
C ASN A 21 -18.76 -20.37 22.11
N PRO A 22 -20.08 -20.18 22.27
CA PRO A 22 -20.67 -18.86 22.38
C PRO A 22 -20.80 -18.45 23.85
N ILE A 23 -20.19 -17.31 24.20
CA ILE A 23 -20.47 -16.58 25.44
C ILE A 23 -21.70 -15.69 25.17
N TYR A 24 -22.79 -15.98 25.86
CA TYR A 24 -24.00 -15.16 25.89
C TYR A 24 -23.75 -13.88 26.69
N LEU A 25 -24.10 -12.73 26.10
CA LEU A 25 -24.28 -11.47 26.82
C LEU A 25 -25.65 -10.89 26.42
N ASN A 26 -26.54 -10.90 27.41
CA ASN A 26 -27.88 -10.31 27.37
C ASN A 26 -27.81 -8.78 27.26
N SER A 27 -28.62 -8.21 26.39
CA SER A 27 -29.08 -6.82 26.47
C SER A 27 -30.43 -6.68 25.73
N PRO A 28 -31.43 -6.00 26.31
CA PRO A 28 -32.81 -6.05 25.85
C PRO A 28 -33.14 -4.89 24.92
N ASN A 29 -33.75 -5.18 23.76
CA ASN A 29 -34.72 -4.29 23.14
C ASN A 29 -35.67 -5.10 22.24
N CYS A 30 -36.92 -5.18 22.68
CA CYS A 30 -37.98 -5.96 22.08
C CYS A 30 -38.40 -5.42 20.70
N PHE A 31 -38.71 -6.38 19.84
CA PHE A 31 -39.09 -6.29 18.44
C PHE A 31 -40.58 -5.96 18.25
N ILE A 32 -40.89 -5.20 17.20
CA ILE A 32 -42.27 -4.90 16.75
C ILE A 32 -42.36 -5.12 15.23
N PHE A 33 -42.54 -6.37 14.77
CA PHE A 33 -42.93 -6.64 13.38
C PHE A 33 -43.96 -7.75 13.18
N PHE A 34 -44.24 -8.59 14.18
CA PHE A 34 -45.30 -9.61 14.06
C PHE A 34 -46.06 -9.78 15.38
N GLY A 35 -47.08 -8.94 15.58
CA GLY A 35 -48.16 -9.20 16.53
C GLY A 35 -49.21 -10.06 15.86
N GLN A 36 -49.54 -11.21 16.47
CA GLN A 36 -50.58 -12.12 16.00
C GLN A 36 -51.95 -11.41 15.97
N SER A 37 -52.67 -11.54 14.87
CA SER A 37 -54.14 -11.58 14.90
C SER A 37 -54.58 -12.92 14.32
N SER A 38 -54.97 -13.81 15.24
CA SER A 38 -55.73 -15.01 14.95
C SER A 38 -57.18 -14.63 14.68
N THR A 39 -57.63 -14.77 13.44
CA THR A 39 -59.05 -14.99 13.16
C THR A 39 -59.20 -16.11 12.15
N ASN A 40 -59.47 -17.30 12.69
CA ASN A 40 -60.10 -18.38 11.94
C ASN A 40 -61.42 -17.88 11.36
N SER A 41 -61.59 -18.00 10.05
CA SER A 41 -62.91 -18.27 9.49
C SER A 41 -62.75 -19.21 8.29
N ASN A 42 -63.18 -20.44 8.50
CA ASN A 42 -63.55 -21.36 7.44
C ASN A 42 -64.66 -20.71 6.62
N LEU A 43 -64.52 -20.66 5.30
CA LEU A 43 -65.69 -20.77 4.43
C LEU A 43 -65.31 -21.40 3.09
N SER A 44 -66.21 -22.29 2.70
CA SER A 44 -66.15 -23.31 1.67
C SER A 44 -65.88 -22.81 0.25
N SER A 45 -65.11 -23.62 -0.47
CA SER A 45 -65.10 -23.70 -1.92
C SER A 45 -66.51 -23.85 -2.51
N ARG A 46 -66.95 -22.85 -3.27
CA ARG A 46 -67.94 -23.03 -4.34
C ARG A 46 -67.39 -22.42 -5.63
N THR A 47 -66.95 -23.31 -6.49
CA THR A 47 -66.84 -23.12 -7.93
C THR A 47 -68.21 -22.79 -8.52
N THR A 48 -68.32 -21.64 -9.18
CA THR A 48 -69.33 -21.40 -10.22
C THR A 48 -68.72 -20.54 -11.31
N ASN A 49 -68.47 -21.16 -12.46
CA ASN A 49 -68.42 -20.50 -13.76
C ASN A 49 -69.73 -19.76 -14.00
N VAL A 50 -69.67 -18.48 -14.39
CA VAL A 50 -70.67 -17.85 -15.26
C VAL A 50 -69.95 -16.90 -16.22
N ALA A 51 -69.95 -17.29 -17.48
CA ALA A 51 -69.82 -16.39 -18.62
C ALA A 51 -71.18 -15.73 -18.88
N ALA A 52 -71.19 -14.42 -19.14
CA ALA A 52 -72.19 -13.68 -19.93
C ALA A 52 -71.73 -12.21 -19.98
N SER A 53 -71.36 -11.60 -21.11
CA SER A 53 -72.20 -11.16 -22.24
C SER A 53 -73.39 -10.29 -21.82
N VAL A 54 -73.25 -8.96 -21.88
CA VAL A 54 -74.35 -7.95 -21.94
C VAL A 54 -73.76 -6.74 -22.67
N SER A 55 -73.82 -6.71 -24.01
CA SER A 55 -74.83 -6.05 -24.85
C SER A 55 -74.70 -4.52 -24.90
N LEU A 56 -74.25 -4.02 -26.05
CA LEU A 56 -74.44 -2.64 -26.48
C LEU A 56 -75.94 -2.38 -26.62
N SER A 57 -76.48 -1.48 -25.80
CA SER A 57 -77.74 -0.81 -26.09
C SER A 57 -77.44 0.51 -26.81
N HIS A 58 -77.82 0.57 -28.09
CA HIS A 58 -77.98 1.82 -28.81
C HIS A 58 -79.07 2.68 -28.17
N THR A 59 -78.74 3.92 -27.86
CA THR A 59 -79.71 5.01 -27.83
C THR A 59 -79.09 6.21 -28.56
N THR A 60 -79.51 6.37 -29.81
CA THR A 60 -79.27 7.56 -30.63
C THR A 60 -80.23 8.68 -30.23
N HIS A 61 -79.69 9.89 -30.07
CA HIS A 61 -80.23 11.25 -30.35
C HIS A 61 -79.44 12.22 -29.45
N ASN A 62 -78.84 13.34 -29.86
CA ASN A 62 -78.90 14.14 -31.08
C ASN A 62 -77.56 14.89 -31.26
N THR A 63 -77.26 15.23 -32.51
CA THR A 63 -76.12 15.99 -32.99
C THR A 63 -76.09 17.43 -32.45
N THR A 64 -75.00 17.78 -31.77
CA THR A 64 -74.42 19.14 -31.79
C THR A 64 -72.91 19.02 -31.89
N ILE A 65 -72.36 19.49 -33.00
CA ILE A 65 -70.92 19.52 -33.29
C ILE A 65 -70.27 20.53 -32.34
N TYR A 66 -69.65 20.04 -31.26
CA TYR A 66 -68.61 20.73 -30.50
C TYR A 66 -67.39 19.82 -30.49
N SER A 67 -66.23 20.34 -30.90
CA SER A 67 -64.95 19.63 -30.85
C SER A 67 -64.67 19.13 -29.43
N ASP A 68 -64.45 17.83 -29.26
CA ASP A 68 -64.09 17.24 -27.97
C ASP A 68 -62.63 17.60 -27.64
N GLU A 69 -62.46 18.65 -26.83
CA GLU A 69 -61.16 19.16 -26.39
C GLU A 69 -60.35 18.08 -25.66
N ASN A 70 -61.01 17.16 -24.93
CA ASN A 70 -60.37 16.05 -24.22
C ASN A 70 -59.75 15.04 -25.19
N ALA A 71 -60.49 14.62 -26.22
CA ALA A 71 -59.98 13.71 -27.25
C ALA A 71 -58.78 14.30 -28.00
N THR A 72 -58.76 15.62 -28.20
CA THR A 72 -57.66 16.32 -28.87
C THR A 72 -56.40 16.37 -28.00
N ILE A 73 -56.53 16.64 -26.69
CA ILE A 73 -55.41 16.66 -25.75
C ILE A 73 -54.82 15.25 -25.60
N CYS A 74 -55.66 14.23 -25.42
CA CYS A 74 -55.21 12.83 -25.33
C CYS A 74 -54.46 12.39 -26.59
N LYS A 75 -54.96 12.75 -27.78
CA LYS A 75 -54.27 12.46 -29.05
C LYS A 75 -52.90 13.14 -29.15
N PHE A 76 -52.75 14.38 -28.68
CA PHE A 76 -51.43 15.02 -28.63
C PHE A 76 -50.51 14.37 -27.59
N CYS A 77 -51.06 13.83 -26.50
CA CYS A 77 -50.29 13.05 -25.53
C CYS A 77 -49.76 11.75 -26.13
N GLU A 78 -50.61 11.02 -26.88
CA GLU A 78 -50.21 9.80 -27.60
C GLU A 78 -49.14 10.07 -28.66
N MET A 79 -49.17 11.26 -29.28
CA MET A 79 -48.14 11.71 -30.24
C MET A 79 -46.86 12.25 -29.57
N GLY A 80 -46.76 12.25 -28.23
CA GLY A 80 -45.60 12.77 -27.49
C GLY A 80 -45.45 14.30 -27.50
N HIS A 81 -46.46 15.05 -27.94
CA HIS A 81 -46.40 16.50 -28.10
C HIS A 81 -46.78 17.27 -26.84
N LEU A 82 -45.95 17.16 -25.79
CA LEU A 82 -46.21 17.73 -24.46
C LEU A 82 -46.55 19.23 -24.48
N LYS A 83 -45.81 20.04 -25.25
CA LYS A 83 -46.03 21.49 -25.32
C LYS A 83 -47.43 21.85 -25.85
N LYS A 84 -47.89 21.16 -26.90
CA LYS A 84 -49.23 21.38 -27.49
C LYS A 84 -50.33 20.88 -26.56
N SER A 85 -50.14 19.74 -25.90
CA SER A 85 -51.06 19.23 -24.89
C SER A 85 -51.20 20.20 -23.71
N MET A 86 -50.09 20.78 -23.23
CA MET A 86 -50.07 21.76 -22.15
C MET A 86 -50.74 23.09 -22.54
N GLU A 87 -50.48 23.60 -23.76
CA GLU A 87 -51.12 24.82 -24.27
C GLU A 87 -52.63 24.68 -24.38
N LEU A 88 -53.12 23.51 -24.81
CA LEU A 88 -54.56 23.22 -24.89
C LEU A 88 -55.18 23.03 -23.50
N LEU A 89 -54.49 22.35 -22.59
CA LEU A 89 -54.93 22.14 -21.20
C LEU A 89 -55.02 23.45 -20.40
N ILE A 90 -54.15 24.43 -20.69
CA ILE A 90 -54.22 25.78 -20.08
C ILE A 90 -55.36 26.62 -20.68
N LYS A 91 -55.70 26.42 -21.95
CA LYS A 91 -56.73 27.21 -22.67
C LYS A 91 -58.17 26.74 -22.40
N SER A 92 -58.37 25.46 -22.06
CA SER A 92 -59.70 24.89 -21.80
C SER A 92 -60.37 25.45 -20.54
N GLN A 93 -61.68 25.72 -20.61
CA GLN A 93 -62.47 26.25 -19.49
C GLN A 93 -62.68 25.20 -18.38
N LYS A 94 -62.74 25.65 -17.11
CA LYS A 94 -62.74 24.83 -15.88
C LYS A 94 -63.78 23.70 -15.81
N SER A 95 -64.84 23.70 -16.63
CA SER A 95 -65.97 22.76 -16.57
C SER A 95 -65.97 21.65 -17.62
N LYS A 96 -64.98 21.56 -18.52
CA LYS A 96 -64.97 20.58 -19.64
C LYS A 96 -63.93 19.47 -19.58
N LEU A 97 -62.89 19.58 -18.74
CA LEU A 97 -61.79 18.61 -18.72
C LEU A 97 -62.11 17.40 -17.85
N ASP A 98 -61.93 16.20 -18.41
CA ASP A 98 -62.15 14.95 -17.69
C ASP A 98 -60.88 14.43 -16.97
N LEU A 99 -61.08 13.49 -16.05
CA LEU A 99 -60.01 12.84 -15.28
C LEU A 99 -58.94 12.18 -16.17
N ASN A 100 -59.37 11.61 -17.31
CA ASN A 100 -58.48 10.89 -18.22
C ASN A 100 -57.51 11.82 -18.93
N THR A 101 -57.94 13.05 -19.24
CA THR A 101 -57.08 14.06 -19.87
C THR A 101 -55.94 14.46 -18.95
N TYR A 102 -56.20 14.73 -17.66
CA TYR A 102 -55.13 14.99 -16.69
C TYR A 102 -54.20 13.79 -16.52
N CYS A 103 -54.74 12.58 -16.42
CA CYS A 103 -53.94 11.36 -16.29
C CYS A 103 -53.01 11.13 -17.49
N SER A 104 -53.46 11.45 -18.70
CA SER A 104 -52.70 11.28 -19.95
C SER A 104 -51.56 12.29 -20.06
N VAL A 105 -51.82 13.55 -19.70
CA VAL A 105 -50.76 14.58 -19.69
C VAL A 105 -49.73 14.29 -18.58
N LEU A 106 -50.17 13.87 -17.39
CA LEU A 106 -49.25 13.47 -16.30
C LEU A 106 -48.40 12.25 -16.66
N GLN A 107 -48.95 11.28 -17.41
CA GLN A 107 -48.15 10.17 -17.95
C GLN A 107 -47.04 10.69 -18.85
N LEU A 108 -47.38 11.56 -19.79
CA LEU A 108 -46.40 12.10 -20.73
C LEU A 108 -45.34 12.95 -20.02
N CYS A 109 -45.72 13.73 -18.99
CA CYS A 109 -44.75 14.45 -18.16
C CYS A 109 -43.76 13.50 -17.47
N ALA A 110 -44.24 12.35 -16.98
CA ALA A 110 -43.39 11.35 -16.33
C ALA A 110 -42.41 10.69 -17.33
N GLU A 111 -42.91 10.32 -18.51
CA GLU A 111 -42.11 9.71 -19.59
C GLU A 111 -41.02 10.66 -20.10
N LEU A 112 -41.34 11.94 -20.23
CA LEU A 112 -40.41 12.98 -20.65
C LEU A 112 -39.58 13.60 -19.51
N LYS A 113 -39.79 13.13 -18.27
CA LYS A 113 -39.17 13.66 -17.04
C LYS A 113 -39.33 15.19 -16.89
N SER A 114 -40.45 15.75 -17.33
CA SER A 114 -40.76 17.18 -17.21
C SER A 114 -41.46 17.49 -15.87
N LEU A 115 -40.64 17.81 -14.85
CA LEU A 115 -41.15 18.13 -13.51
C LEU A 115 -41.97 19.43 -13.47
N GLU A 116 -41.53 20.46 -14.19
CA GLU A 116 -42.21 21.77 -14.19
C GLU A 116 -43.61 21.69 -14.79
N ASP A 117 -43.75 21.02 -15.94
CA ASP A 117 -45.06 20.85 -16.57
C ASP A 117 -45.95 19.94 -15.72
N GLY A 118 -45.39 18.89 -15.11
CA GLY A 118 -46.10 18.06 -14.14
C GLY A 118 -46.66 18.86 -12.94
N ARG A 119 -45.87 19.79 -12.38
CA ARG A 119 -46.32 20.70 -11.30
C ARG A 119 -47.41 21.67 -11.76
N ARG A 120 -47.35 22.14 -13.00
CA ARG A 120 -48.39 22.97 -13.62
C ARG A 120 -49.70 22.20 -13.76
N VAL A 121 -49.65 20.98 -14.29
CA VAL A 121 -50.84 20.12 -14.42
C VAL A 121 -51.45 19.81 -13.05
N HIS A 122 -50.61 19.51 -12.04
CA HIS A 122 -51.06 19.30 -10.67
C HIS A 122 -51.79 20.53 -10.11
N SER A 123 -51.21 21.73 -10.28
CA SER A 123 -51.84 23.00 -9.85
C SER A 123 -53.16 23.26 -10.57
N ILE A 124 -53.21 23.01 -11.88
CA ILE A 124 -54.42 23.20 -12.69
C ILE A 124 -55.53 22.24 -12.23
N ALA A 125 -55.19 20.97 -12.00
CA ALA A 125 -56.15 19.97 -11.50
C ALA A 125 -56.76 20.39 -10.16
N ILE A 126 -55.95 20.89 -9.20
CA ILE A 126 -56.46 21.42 -7.93
C ILE A 126 -57.37 22.64 -8.15
N SER A 127 -56.95 23.58 -9.02
CA SER A 127 -57.70 24.81 -9.30
C SER A 127 -59.05 24.58 -9.98
N ASN A 128 -59.22 23.41 -10.59
CA ASN A 128 -60.44 22.93 -11.24
C ASN A 128 -61.27 22.02 -10.32
N GLY A 129 -60.91 21.91 -9.03
CA GLY A 129 -61.70 21.21 -8.01
C GLY A 129 -61.54 19.68 -8.03
N MET A 130 -60.55 19.15 -8.74
CA MET A 130 -60.30 17.70 -8.79
C MET A 130 -59.78 17.23 -7.44
N LYS A 131 -60.42 16.20 -6.86
CA LYS A 131 -59.91 15.52 -5.67
C LYS A 131 -58.68 14.68 -6.04
N ILE A 132 -57.60 14.85 -5.28
CA ILE A 132 -56.37 14.06 -5.44
C ILE A 132 -56.54 12.72 -4.74
N GLU A 133 -57.38 11.88 -5.32
CA GLU A 133 -57.71 10.53 -4.84
C GLU A 133 -57.77 9.56 -6.03
N GLY A 134 -57.75 8.26 -5.76
CA GLY A 134 -57.88 7.22 -6.79
C GLY A 134 -56.84 7.33 -7.93
N ALA A 135 -57.33 7.37 -9.18
CA ALA A 135 -56.48 7.34 -10.37
C ALA A 135 -55.60 8.60 -10.55
N LEU A 136 -56.13 9.79 -10.27
CA LEU A 136 -55.39 11.05 -10.41
C LEU A 136 -54.22 11.10 -9.42
N GLY A 137 -54.48 10.74 -8.16
CA GLY A 137 -53.47 10.70 -7.11
C GLY A 137 -52.37 9.69 -7.43
N ALA A 138 -52.72 8.48 -7.88
CA ALA A 138 -51.72 7.49 -8.30
C ALA A 138 -50.85 7.99 -9.47
N LYS A 139 -51.44 8.73 -10.41
CA LYS A 139 -50.70 9.29 -11.55
C LYS A 139 -49.78 10.44 -11.18
N LEU A 140 -50.20 11.28 -10.24
CA LEU A 140 -49.37 12.34 -9.68
C LEU A 140 -48.16 11.76 -8.93
N VAL A 141 -48.37 10.74 -8.08
CA VAL A 141 -47.25 10.07 -7.41
C VAL A 141 -46.29 9.47 -8.44
N PHE A 142 -46.80 8.75 -9.45
CA PHE A 142 -45.98 8.20 -10.53
C PHE A 142 -45.14 9.28 -11.24
N MET A 143 -45.75 10.42 -11.57
CA MET A 143 -45.07 11.54 -12.22
C MET A 143 -43.99 12.14 -11.33
N TYR A 144 -44.31 12.52 -10.09
CA TYR A 144 -43.34 13.16 -9.19
C TYR A 144 -42.16 12.24 -8.87
N VAL A 145 -42.43 10.96 -8.62
CA VAL A 145 -41.41 9.95 -8.29
C VAL A 145 -40.47 9.71 -9.47
N ASN A 146 -40.99 9.52 -10.69
CA ASN A 146 -40.15 9.34 -11.88
C ASN A 146 -39.37 10.59 -12.30
N CYS A 147 -39.90 11.78 -11.97
CA CYS A 147 -39.20 13.06 -12.15
C CYS A 147 -38.19 13.35 -11.03
N GLY A 148 -38.07 12.49 -10.02
CA GLY A 148 -37.08 12.61 -8.93
C GLY A 148 -37.51 13.47 -7.73
N ASP A 149 -38.73 14.01 -7.70
CA ASP A 149 -39.27 14.78 -6.57
C ASP A 149 -40.01 13.85 -5.60
N LEU A 150 -39.22 13.10 -4.82
CA LEU A 150 -39.73 12.11 -3.87
C LEU A 150 -40.47 12.74 -2.68
N ILE A 151 -40.19 14.01 -2.36
CA ILE A 151 -40.84 14.70 -1.22
C ILE A 151 -42.31 14.95 -1.54
N GLU A 152 -42.60 15.59 -2.68
CA GLU A 152 -43.98 15.86 -3.07
C GLU A 152 -44.69 14.57 -3.49
N GLY A 153 -43.97 13.66 -4.17
CA GLY A 153 -44.47 12.32 -4.47
C GLY A 153 -44.92 11.56 -3.22
N ARG A 154 -44.12 11.58 -2.13
CA ARG A 154 -44.48 10.94 -0.86
C ARG A 154 -45.63 11.64 -0.16
N ARG A 155 -45.66 12.97 -0.18
CA ARG A 155 -46.75 13.76 0.42
C ARG A 155 -48.11 13.43 -0.20
N ILE A 156 -48.16 13.24 -1.51
CA ILE A 156 -49.39 12.83 -2.20
C ILE A 156 -49.68 11.36 -1.90
N PHE A 157 -48.66 10.49 -1.92
CA PHE A 157 -48.80 9.07 -1.60
C PHE A 157 -49.41 8.83 -0.21
N ASP A 158 -49.00 9.58 0.80
CA ASP A 158 -49.53 9.43 2.16
C ASP A 158 -50.98 9.91 2.32
N LYS A 159 -51.47 10.76 1.42
CA LYS A 159 -52.85 11.27 1.41
C LYS A 159 -53.82 10.36 0.67
N ILE A 160 -53.33 9.54 -0.26
CA ILE A 160 -54.18 8.64 -1.05
C ILE A 160 -54.35 7.30 -0.32
N LEU A 161 -55.59 6.84 -0.19
CA LEU A 161 -55.85 5.45 0.19
C LEU A 161 -55.71 4.60 -1.08
N ASN A 162 -54.60 3.87 -1.21
CA ASN A 162 -54.29 3.13 -2.43
C ASN A 162 -53.95 1.67 -2.12
N ASP A 163 -54.76 0.76 -2.66
CA ASP A 163 -54.58 -0.69 -2.60
C ASP A 163 -53.69 -1.24 -3.73
N LYS A 164 -53.31 -0.40 -4.71
CA LYS A 164 -52.50 -0.82 -5.86
C LYS A 164 -51.03 -0.99 -5.49
N VAL A 165 -50.62 -2.25 -5.33
CA VAL A 165 -49.25 -2.72 -5.03
C VAL A 165 -48.16 -2.07 -5.91
N PHE A 166 -48.44 -1.81 -7.18
CA PHE A 166 -47.49 -1.17 -8.09
C PHE A 166 -46.95 0.18 -7.56
N LEU A 167 -47.83 1.02 -6.99
CA LEU A 167 -47.42 2.34 -6.51
C LEU A 167 -46.54 2.23 -5.25
N TRP A 168 -46.84 1.28 -4.37
CA TRP A 168 -46.01 0.96 -3.21
C TRP A 168 -44.60 0.54 -3.65
N ASN A 169 -44.52 -0.41 -4.60
CA ASN A 169 -43.24 -0.88 -5.14
C ASN A 169 -42.44 0.21 -5.84
N LEU A 170 -43.10 1.12 -6.57
CA LEU A 170 -42.44 2.27 -7.22
C LEU A 170 -41.75 3.16 -6.19
N VAL A 171 -42.49 3.61 -5.16
CA VAL A 171 -41.95 4.51 -4.14
C VAL A 171 -40.84 3.82 -3.33
N MET A 172 -41.04 2.55 -2.95
CA MET A 172 -40.02 1.74 -2.26
C MET A 172 -38.73 1.63 -3.08
N THR A 173 -38.84 1.23 -4.35
CA THR A 173 -37.69 1.02 -5.23
C THR A 173 -36.92 2.32 -5.44
N GLU A 174 -37.62 3.44 -5.58
CA GLU A 174 -36.99 4.74 -5.77
C GLU A 174 -36.28 5.25 -4.51
N TYR A 175 -36.85 5.07 -3.31
CA TYR A 175 -36.13 5.32 -2.06
C TYR A 175 -34.91 4.42 -1.90
N ALA A 176 -35.02 3.15 -2.27
CA ALA A 176 -33.88 2.23 -2.25
C ALA A 176 -32.80 2.65 -3.27
N ARG A 177 -33.19 3.16 -4.45
CA ARG A 177 -32.28 3.63 -5.50
C ARG A 177 -31.46 4.84 -5.07
N ILE A 178 -32.04 5.78 -4.32
CA ILE A 178 -31.32 6.93 -3.76
C ILE A 178 -30.53 6.60 -2.48
N GLY A 179 -30.54 5.33 -2.04
CA GLY A 179 -29.82 4.87 -0.85
C GLY A 179 -30.55 5.12 0.48
N ASN A 180 -31.78 5.62 0.47
CA ASN A 180 -32.60 5.78 1.67
C ASN A 180 -33.38 4.49 1.97
N TYR A 181 -32.63 3.44 2.34
CA TYR A 181 -33.18 2.11 2.61
C TYR A 181 -34.15 2.08 3.79
N LYS A 182 -33.94 2.95 4.80
CA LYS A 182 -34.83 3.05 5.96
C LYS A 182 -36.22 3.51 5.57
N GLU A 183 -36.32 4.51 4.69
CA GLU A 183 -37.62 5.01 4.24
C GLU A 183 -38.34 3.99 3.34
N SER A 184 -37.61 3.27 2.49
CA SER A 184 -38.18 2.15 1.74
C SER A 184 -38.79 1.08 2.66
N LEU A 185 -38.13 0.75 3.78
CA LEU A 185 -38.66 -0.21 4.75
C LEU A 185 -39.82 0.35 5.58
N CYS A 186 -39.83 1.66 5.85
CA CYS A 186 -40.96 2.35 6.47
C CYS A 186 -42.23 2.23 5.62
N ILE A 187 -42.10 2.40 4.30
CA ILE A 187 -43.21 2.20 3.35
C ILE A 187 -43.69 0.75 3.37
N PHE A 188 -42.77 -0.22 3.39
CA PHE A 188 -43.14 -1.64 3.50
C PHE A 188 -43.91 -1.94 4.79
N LYS A 189 -43.48 -1.37 5.92
CA LYS A 189 -44.21 -1.51 7.19
C LYS A 189 -45.63 -0.95 7.08
N LYS A 190 -45.78 0.25 6.53
CA LYS A 190 -47.10 0.88 6.31
C LYS A 190 -47.97 0.04 5.36
N MET A 191 -47.38 -0.58 4.33
CA MET A 191 -48.07 -1.50 3.42
C MET A 191 -48.66 -2.69 4.17
N GLN A 192 -47.91 -3.27 5.11
CA GLN A 192 -48.35 -4.38 5.95
C GLN A 192 -49.42 -3.97 6.96
N GLU A 193 -49.28 -2.81 7.61
CA GLU A 193 -50.25 -2.26 8.56
C GLU A 193 -51.63 -2.02 7.91
N LEU A 194 -51.64 -1.62 6.63
CA LEU A 194 -52.85 -1.44 5.84
C LEU A 194 -53.39 -2.74 5.21
N GLY A 195 -52.72 -3.88 5.43
CA GLY A 195 -53.14 -5.18 4.89
C GLY A 195 -52.97 -5.33 3.38
N VAL A 196 -52.14 -4.50 2.74
CA VAL A 196 -51.87 -4.58 1.29
C VAL A 196 -50.87 -5.72 1.03
N ALA A 197 -51.25 -6.71 0.23
CA ALA A 197 -50.43 -7.89 -0.03
C ALA A 197 -49.21 -7.55 -0.92
N GLY A 198 -48.00 -7.85 -0.43
CA GLY A 198 -46.76 -7.74 -1.19
C GLY A 198 -46.65 -8.80 -2.30
N ASN A 199 -45.85 -8.51 -3.33
CA ASN A 199 -45.51 -9.45 -4.39
C ASN A 199 -43.99 -9.70 -4.45
N ALA A 200 -43.53 -10.51 -5.41
CA ALA A 200 -42.11 -10.84 -5.58
C ALA A 200 -41.20 -9.60 -5.68
N PHE A 201 -41.64 -8.54 -6.38
CA PHE A 201 -40.88 -7.28 -6.47
C PHE A 201 -40.75 -6.58 -5.11
N THR A 202 -41.81 -6.60 -4.29
CA THR A 202 -41.78 -6.06 -2.92
C THR A 202 -40.69 -6.76 -2.10
N PHE A 203 -40.68 -8.08 -2.07
CA PHE A 203 -39.74 -8.86 -1.25
C PHE A 203 -38.29 -8.80 -1.76
N THR A 204 -38.10 -8.67 -3.07
CA THR A 204 -36.78 -8.40 -3.68
C THR A 204 -36.23 -7.06 -3.19
N CYS A 205 -37.04 -5.99 -3.23
CA CYS A 205 -36.64 -4.66 -2.75
C CYS A 205 -36.35 -4.65 -1.25
N VAL A 206 -37.20 -5.29 -0.44
CA VAL A 206 -37.05 -5.37 1.02
C VAL A 206 -35.79 -6.13 1.41
N SER A 207 -35.52 -7.27 0.78
CA SER A 207 -34.31 -8.06 1.02
C SER A 207 -33.04 -7.27 0.69
N LYS A 208 -33.04 -6.54 -0.43
CA LYS A 208 -31.96 -5.61 -0.81
C LYS A 208 -31.76 -4.50 0.23
N CYS A 209 -32.84 -3.93 0.77
CA CYS A 209 -32.75 -2.88 1.79
C CYS A 209 -32.16 -3.40 3.11
N PHE A 210 -32.58 -4.57 3.59
CA PHE A 210 -32.01 -5.18 4.78
C PHE A 210 -30.54 -5.57 4.59
N ALA A 211 -30.19 -6.11 3.43
CA ALA A 211 -28.79 -6.37 3.06
C ALA A 211 -27.96 -5.08 3.04
N ALA A 212 -28.53 -3.98 2.53
CA ALA A 212 -27.87 -2.67 2.53
C ALA A 212 -27.59 -2.13 3.94
N LEU A 213 -28.51 -2.35 4.89
CA LEU A 213 -28.43 -1.87 6.26
C LEU A 213 -27.67 -2.81 7.21
N GLY A 214 -27.35 -4.04 6.81
CA GLY A 214 -26.69 -5.02 7.68
C GLY A 214 -27.65 -5.71 8.68
N GLU A 215 -28.96 -5.62 8.47
CA GLU A 215 -30.01 -6.08 9.39
C GLU A 215 -30.33 -7.57 9.14
N GLU A 216 -29.41 -8.46 9.52
CA GLU A 216 -29.49 -9.91 9.24
C GLU A 216 -30.74 -10.56 9.85
N MET A 217 -31.09 -10.21 11.09
CA MET A 217 -32.20 -10.83 11.82
C MET A 217 -33.57 -10.52 11.18
N GLU A 218 -33.77 -9.28 10.73
CA GLU A 218 -35.00 -8.89 10.04
C GLU A 218 -35.07 -9.51 8.64
N CYS A 219 -33.93 -9.65 7.94
CA CYS A 219 -33.87 -10.37 6.67
C CYS A 219 -34.29 -11.85 6.84
N LYS A 220 -33.84 -12.54 7.90
CA LYS A 220 -34.27 -13.91 8.22
C LYS A 220 -35.78 -14.02 8.48
N ARG A 221 -36.38 -13.00 9.10
CA ARG A 221 -37.84 -12.97 9.32
C ARG A 221 -38.62 -12.79 8.02
N VAL A 222 -38.16 -11.87 7.17
CA VAL A 222 -38.75 -11.70 5.83
C VAL A 222 -38.59 -12.95 5.00
N HIS A 223 -37.44 -13.63 5.07
CA HIS A 223 -37.24 -14.92 4.43
C HIS A 223 -38.29 -15.95 4.88
N GLY A 224 -38.51 -16.14 6.19
CA GLY A 224 -39.58 -17.03 6.68
C GLY A 224 -40.98 -16.62 6.22
N TYR A 225 -41.24 -15.31 6.13
CA TYR A 225 -42.50 -14.77 5.63
C TYR A 225 -42.70 -15.02 4.13
N VAL A 226 -41.65 -14.86 3.32
CA VAL A 226 -41.61 -15.19 1.88
C VAL A 226 -41.98 -16.65 1.64
N TYR A 227 -41.42 -17.58 2.43
CA TYR A 227 -41.77 -19.00 2.34
C TYR A 227 -43.22 -19.25 2.72
N LYS A 228 -43.71 -18.65 3.81
CA LYS A 228 -45.11 -18.79 4.26
C LYS A 228 -46.11 -18.34 3.18
N LEU A 229 -45.75 -17.32 2.40
CA LEU A 229 -46.57 -16.79 1.31
C LEU A 229 -46.41 -17.55 -0.02
N GLY A 230 -45.56 -18.58 -0.08
CA GLY A 230 -45.32 -19.36 -1.30
C GLY A 230 -44.41 -18.67 -2.32
N PHE A 231 -43.65 -17.65 -1.93
CA PHE A 231 -42.68 -16.97 -2.80
C PHE A 231 -41.30 -17.65 -2.84
N GLY A 232 -41.11 -18.76 -2.10
CA GLY A 232 -39.84 -19.50 -2.03
C GLY A 232 -39.41 -20.17 -3.34
N SER A 233 -40.32 -20.35 -4.31
CA SER A 233 -40.01 -20.90 -5.64
C SER A 233 -39.75 -19.84 -6.71
N TYR A 234 -39.76 -18.55 -6.36
CA TYR A 234 -39.57 -17.46 -7.31
C TYR A 234 -38.10 -17.02 -7.35
N ASN A 235 -37.40 -17.34 -8.44
CA ASN A 235 -35.96 -17.08 -8.61
C ASN A 235 -35.57 -15.64 -8.26
N ALA A 236 -36.32 -14.62 -8.68
CA ALA A 236 -35.99 -13.23 -8.37
C ALA A 236 -35.91 -12.93 -6.85
N VAL A 237 -36.81 -13.51 -6.06
CA VAL A 237 -36.85 -13.34 -4.61
C VAL A 237 -35.71 -14.12 -3.96
N VAL A 238 -35.51 -15.37 -4.38
CA VAL A 238 -34.45 -16.25 -3.86
C VAL A 238 -33.06 -15.70 -4.20
N ASN A 239 -32.83 -15.22 -5.42
CA ASN A 239 -31.58 -14.58 -5.84
C ASN A 239 -31.26 -13.34 -4.98
N SER A 240 -32.28 -12.54 -4.66
CA SER A 240 -32.11 -11.40 -3.73
C SER A 240 -31.79 -11.83 -2.31
N LEU A 241 -32.33 -12.97 -1.84
CA LEU A 241 -32.01 -13.54 -0.53
C LEU A 241 -30.61 -14.15 -0.51
N ILE A 242 -30.20 -14.87 -1.56
CA ILE A 242 -28.84 -15.39 -1.74
C ILE A 242 -27.84 -14.24 -1.65
N ALA A 243 -28.04 -13.16 -2.40
CA ALA A 243 -27.19 -11.98 -2.35
C ALA A 243 -27.17 -11.32 -0.96
N ALA A 244 -28.31 -11.27 -0.27
CA ALA A 244 -28.39 -10.77 1.10
C ALA A 244 -27.58 -11.63 2.08
N TYR A 245 -27.74 -12.95 2.03
CA TYR A 245 -27.00 -13.88 2.88
C TYR A 245 -25.49 -13.83 2.67
N PHE A 246 -25.03 -13.76 1.41
CA PHE A 246 -23.61 -13.53 1.14
C PHE A 246 -23.10 -12.23 1.73
N LYS A 247 -23.90 -11.15 1.69
CA LYS A 247 -23.51 -9.88 2.30
C LYS A 247 -23.40 -9.94 3.83
N PHE A 248 -24.15 -10.82 4.47
CA PHE A 248 -24.05 -11.10 5.90
C PHE A 248 -22.95 -12.14 6.25
N GLY A 249 -22.26 -12.71 5.25
CA GLY A 249 -21.31 -13.82 5.45
C GLY A 249 -21.97 -15.20 5.67
N GLY A 250 -23.29 -15.29 5.49
CA GLY A 250 -24.09 -16.51 5.65
C GLY A 250 -24.02 -17.46 4.44
N VAL A 251 -22.81 -17.90 4.09
CA VAL A 251 -22.53 -18.70 2.88
C VAL A 251 -23.33 -20.00 2.81
N GLU A 252 -23.50 -20.71 3.93
CA GLU A 252 -24.21 -21.99 3.94
C GLU A 252 -25.73 -21.82 3.68
N SER A 253 -26.33 -20.73 4.17
CA SER A 253 -27.72 -20.40 3.91
C SER A 253 -27.95 -20.05 2.44
N ALA A 254 -26.99 -19.35 1.82
CA ALA A 254 -27.04 -19.05 0.40
C ALA A 254 -26.98 -20.33 -0.46
N TYR A 255 -26.16 -21.32 -0.06
CA TYR A 255 -26.06 -22.59 -0.78
C TYR A 255 -27.36 -23.40 -0.71
N LYS A 256 -27.95 -23.51 0.49
CA LYS A 256 -29.25 -24.21 0.65
C LYS A 256 -30.35 -23.58 -0.21
N LEU A 257 -30.42 -22.25 -0.23
CA LEU A 257 -31.38 -21.54 -1.07
C LEU A 257 -31.19 -21.80 -2.57
N PHE A 258 -29.94 -21.92 -3.01
CA PHE A 258 -29.63 -22.22 -4.40
C PHE A 258 -29.99 -23.67 -4.79
N ASP A 259 -29.75 -24.62 -3.88
CA ASP A 259 -30.08 -26.04 -4.09
C ASP A 259 -31.61 -26.29 -4.08
N GLU A 260 -32.38 -25.44 -3.39
CA GLU A 260 -33.85 -25.52 -3.34
C GLU A 260 -34.54 -24.96 -4.61
N LEU A 261 -33.81 -24.25 -5.49
CA LEU A 261 -34.36 -23.73 -6.74
C LEU A 261 -34.63 -24.87 -7.73
N SER A 262 -35.85 -24.93 -8.25
CA SER A 262 -36.24 -25.93 -9.26
C SER A 262 -35.63 -25.68 -10.64
N ASP A 263 -35.35 -24.42 -10.97
CA ASP A 263 -34.67 -24.01 -12.20
C ASP A 263 -33.73 -22.85 -11.88
N GLN A 264 -32.44 -23.03 -12.15
CA GLN A 264 -31.39 -22.07 -11.80
C GLN A 264 -31.07 -21.22 -13.03
N ASP A 265 -31.59 -20.00 -13.04
CA ASP A 265 -31.33 -19.05 -14.12
C ASP A 265 -29.93 -18.43 -14.01
N VAL A 266 -29.51 -17.71 -15.06
CA VAL A 266 -28.20 -17.04 -15.13
C VAL A 266 -27.97 -16.11 -13.93
N VAL A 267 -29.04 -15.48 -13.41
CA VAL A 267 -28.95 -14.58 -12.26
C VAL A 267 -28.69 -15.35 -10.96
N SER A 268 -29.27 -16.54 -10.80
CA SER A 268 -29.00 -17.46 -9.69
C SER A 268 -27.53 -17.87 -9.67
N TRP A 269 -26.98 -18.30 -10.81
CA TRP A 269 -25.56 -18.65 -10.94
C TRP A 269 -24.64 -17.44 -10.68
N ASN A 270 -24.95 -16.28 -11.25
CA ASN A 270 -24.18 -15.05 -11.03
C ASN A 270 -24.18 -14.62 -9.55
N SER A 271 -25.31 -14.74 -8.86
CA SER A 271 -25.41 -14.44 -7.42
C SER A 271 -24.51 -15.35 -6.59
N MET A 272 -24.44 -16.64 -6.94
CA MET A 272 -23.58 -17.61 -6.27
C MET A 272 -22.10 -17.37 -6.53
N ILE A 273 -21.72 -17.17 -7.80
CA ILE A 273 -20.32 -16.93 -8.19
C ILE A 273 -19.82 -15.63 -7.55
N SER A 274 -20.52 -14.52 -7.74
CA SER A 274 -20.17 -13.22 -7.17
C SER A 274 -20.15 -13.25 -5.64
N GLY A 275 -21.16 -13.87 -5.03
CA GLY A 275 -21.24 -14.05 -3.58
C GLY A 275 -20.07 -14.83 -2.99
N CYS A 276 -19.66 -15.91 -3.64
CA CYS A 276 -18.48 -16.69 -3.24
C CYS A 276 -17.19 -15.87 -3.36
N VAL A 277 -17.02 -15.16 -4.49
CA VAL A 277 -15.81 -14.38 -4.77
C VAL A 277 -15.64 -13.23 -3.77
N THR A 278 -16.71 -12.48 -3.50
CA THR A 278 -16.71 -11.36 -2.56
C THR A 278 -16.46 -11.78 -1.10
N ASN A 279 -16.84 -13.01 -0.73
CA ASN A 279 -16.58 -13.59 0.60
C ASN A 279 -15.25 -14.36 0.69
N GLY A 280 -14.36 -14.23 -0.31
CA GLY A 280 -13.04 -14.87 -0.29
C GLY A 280 -13.02 -16.34 -0.72
N PHE A 281 -14.17 -16.95 -1.02
CA PHE A 281 -14.30 -18.33 -1.51
C PHE A 281 -14.17 -18.42 -3.04
N SER A 282 -13.14 -17.77 -3.61
CA SER A 282 -12.96 -17.65 -5.06
C SER A 282 -12.85 -19.01 -5.78
N ARG A 283 -12.25 -20.03 -5.14
CA ARG A 283 -12.20 -21.39 -5.70
C ARG A 283 -13.60 -22.03 -5.85
N LYS A 284 -14.47 -21.88 -4.85
CA LYS A 284 -15.86 -22.36 -4.94
C LYS A 284 -16.65 -21.61 -6.01
N GLY A 285 -16.40 -20.30 -6.17
CA GLY A 285 -16.96 -19.52 -7.27
C GLY A 285 -16.60 -20.10 -8.65
N LEU A 286 -15.35 -20.56 -8.84
CA LEU A 286 -14.94 -21.25 -10.06
C LEU A 286 -15.61 -22.62 -10.23
N GLU A 287 -15.84 -23.36 -9.14
CA GLU A 287 -16.56 -24.64 -9.17
C GLU A 287 -18.01 -24.47 -9.63
N PHE A 288 -18.74 -23.48 -9.07
CA PHE A 288 -20.09 -23.15 -9.52
C PHE A 288 -20.13 -22.73 -11.00
N PHE A 289 -19.13 -21.98 -11.47
CA PHE A 289 -19.03 -21.65 -12.89
C PHE A 289 -18.80 -22.88 -13.77
N ILE A 290 -17.98 -23.84 -13.34
CA ILE A 290 -17.79 -25.09 -14.08
C ILE A 290 -19.11 -25.89 -14.11
N GLN A 291 -19.85 -25.96 -13.01
CA GLN A 291 -21.17 -26.60 -12.95
C GLN A 291 -22.17 -25.93 -13.91
N MET A 292 -22.23 -24.60 -13.90
CA MET A 292 -23.04 -23.80 -14.83
C MET A 292 -22.75 -24.16 -16.30
N LEU A 293 -21.47 -24.30 -16.67
CA LEU A 293 -21.06 -24.71 -18.02
C LEU A 293 -21.45 -26.15 -18.36
N ILE A 294 -21.34 -27.09 -17.41
CA ILE A 294 -21.71 -28.51 -17.60
C ILE A 294 -23.21 -28.65 -17.85
N LEU A 295 -24.02 -27.84 -17.15
CA LEU A 295 -25.48 -27.82 -17.29
C LEU A 295 -25.96 -27.04 -18.51
N GLY A 296 -25.04 -26.43 -19.28
CA GLY A 296 -25.36 -25.72 -20.52
C GLY A 296 -26.06 -24.39 -20.32
N ALA A 297 -25.94 -23.77 -19.15
CA ALA A 297 -26.53 -22.45 -18.89
C ALA A 297 -25.80 -21.36 -19.68
N ASP A 298 -26.56 -20.33 -20.09
CA ASP A 298 -26.03 -19.21 -20.86
C ASP A 298 -25.15 -18.28 -20.04
N LEU A 299 -24.14 -17.68 -20.69
CA LEU A 299 -23.20 -16.76 -20.06
C LEU A 299 -23.50 -15.32 -20.46
N ASP A 300 -23.52 -14.42 -19.50
CA ASP A 300 -23.53 -12.97 -19.75
C ASP A 300 -22.18 -12.33 -19.38
N SER A 301 -22.08 -11.01 -19.58
CA SER A 301 -20.86 -10.24 -19.24
C SER A 301 -20.58 -10.31 -17.74
N ASP A 302 -21.63 -10.25 -16.90
CA ASP A 302 -21.52 -10.27 -15.44
C ASP A 302 -20.97 -11.61 -14.91
N THR A 303 -21.34 -12.74 -15.54
CA THR A 303 -20.75 -14.04 -15.24
C THR A 303 -19.25 -14.00 -15.49
N LEU A 304 -18.82 -13.56 -16.68
CA LEU A 304 -17.40 -13.57 -17.06
C LEU A 304 -16.58 -12.62 -16.17
N VAL A 305 -17.10 -11.43 -15.86
CA VAL A 305 -16.46 -10.48 -14.93
C VAL A 305 -16.27 -11.14 -13.57
N SER A 306 -17.32 -11.74 -12.99
CA SER A 306 -17.24 -12.37 -11.66
C SER A 306 -16.23 -13.52 -11.62
N VAL A 307 -16.17 -14.34 -12.67
CA VAL A 307 -15.24 -15.47 -12.78
C VAL A 307 -13.80 -14.98 -13.04
N LEU A 308 -13.61 -13.91 -13.80
CA LEU A 308 -12.28 -13.30 -13.98
C LEU A 308 -11.72 -12.76 -12.67
N VAL A 309 -12.55 -12.12 -11.83
CA VAL A 309 -12.15 -11.71 -10.47
C VAL A 309 -11.76 -12.94 -9.65
N ALA A 310 -12.51 -14.03 -9.74
CA ALA A 310 -12.17 -15.29 -9.08
C ALA A 310 -10.80 -15.84 -9.54
N CYS A 311 -10.51 -15.78 -10.85
CA CYS A 311 -9.22 -16.17 -11.41
C CYS A 311 -8.08 -15.30 -10.88
N ALA A 312 -8.32 -13.99 -10.82
CA ALA A 312 -7.35 -13.01 -10.33
C ALA A 312 -6.99 -13.27 -8.86
N ASN A 313 -7.99 -13.56 -8.02
CA ASN A 313 -7.79 -13.85 -6.60
C ASN A 313 -7.07 -15.20 -6.37
N VAL A 314 -7.28 -16.18 -7.24
CA VAL A 314 -6.64 -17.50 -7.15
C VAL A 314 -5.27 -17.54 -7.85
N GLY A 315 -4.98 -16.58 -8.73
CA GLY A 315 -3.79 -16.59 -9.59
C GLY A 315 -3.87 -17.60 -10.76
N ASN A 316 -5.07 -17.99 -11.22
CA ASN A 316 -5.23 -18.98 -12.29
C ASN A 316 -5.18 -18.34 -13.69
N LEU A 317 -3.97 -18.03 -14.14
CA LEU A 317 -3.71 -17.43 -15.45
C LEU A 317 -4.25 -18.25 -16.62
N SER A 318 -4.16 -19.59 -16.54
CA SER A 318 -4.57 -20.48 -17.64
C SER A 318 -6.07 -20.40 -17.91
N PHE A 319 -6.87 -20.36 -16.84
CA PHE A 319 -8.31 -20.22 -16.92
C PHE A 319 -8.71 -18.79 -17.31
N GLY A 320 -8.03 -17.79 -16.78
CA GLY A 320 -8.18 -16.39 -17.18
C GLY A 320 -7.95 -16.15 -18.68
N LYS A 321 -6.90 -16.76 -19.27
CA LYS A 321 -6.64 -16.71 -20.72
C LYS A 321 -7.76 -17.36 -21.54
N ALA A 322 -8.35 -18.46 -21.06
CA ALA A 322 -9.48 -19.11 -21.71
C ALA A 322 -10.74 -18.24 -21.67
N LEU A 323 -11.00 -17.56 -20.54
CA LEU A 323 -12.12 -16.62 -20.39
C LEU A 323 -11.95 -15.37 -21.25
N HIS A 324 -10.73 -14.84 -21.36
CA HIS A 324 -10.41 -13.76 -22.29
C HIS A 324 -10.76 -14.15 -23.73
N ALA A 325 -10.30 -15.31 -24.20
CA ALA A 325 -10.62 -15.80 -25.54
C ALA A 325 -12.13 -16.01 -25.75
N LEU A 326 -12.84 -16.48 -24.72
CA LEU A 326 -14.29 -16.64 -24.75
C LEU A 326 -15.03 -15.30 -24.84
N GLY A 327 -14.59 -14.29 -24.07
CA GLY A 327 -15.17 -12.94 -24.13
C GLY A 327 -14.95 -12.27 -25.47
N VAL A 328 -13.78 -12.46 -26.09
CA VAL A 328 -13.52 -12.01 -27.48
C VAL A 328 -14.48 -12.70 -28.46
N LYS A 329 -14.68 -14.02 -28.32
CA LYS A 329 -15.62 -14.78 -29.18
C LYS A 329 -17.08 -14.33 -29.02
N ARG A 330 -17.48 -13.90 -27.82
CA ARG A 330 -18.82 -13.34 -27.53
C ARG A 330 -18.93 -11.82 -27.76
N CYS A 331 -17.92 -11.20 -28.38
CA CYS A 331 -17.89 -9.78 -28.73
C CYS A 331 -17.94 -8.80 -27.53
N TYR A 332 -17.50 -9.23 -26.34
CA TYR A 332 -17.38 -8.34 -25.16
C TYR A 332 -16.12 -7.49 -25.16
N SER A 333 -15.32 -7.51 -26.24
CA SER A 333 -14.09 -6.70 -26.36
C SER A 333 -14.34 -5.19 -26.33
N GLY A 334 -15.56 -4.73 -26.61
CA GLY A 334 -15.96 -3.33 -26.46
C GLY A 334 -16.43 -2.95 -25.06
N ASP A 335 -16.67 -3.92 -24.16
CA ASP A 335 -17.13 -3.66 -22.80
C ASP A 335 -15.96 -3.22 -21.91
N VAL A 336 -16.03 -1.98 -21.44
CA VAL A 336 -15.01 -1.36 -20.59
C VAL A 336 -14.89 -2.10 -19.26
N VAL A 337 -15.99 -2.58 -18.68
CA VAL A 337 -15.97 -3.30 -17.39
C VAL A 337 -15.24 -4.62 -17.56
N PHE A 338 -15.61 -5.39 -18.58
CA PHE A 338 -14.96 -6.66 -18.91
C PHE A 338 -13.45 -6.49 -19.13
N ASN A 339 -13.03 -5.50 -19.92
CA ASN A 339 -11.62 -5.23 -20.17
C ASN A 339 -10.86 -4.77 -18.92
N ASN A 340 -11.44 -3.92 -18.07
CA ASN A 340 -10.84 -3.52 -16.81
C ASN A 340 -10.65 -4.73 -15.87
N THR A 341 -11.61 -5.65 -15.83
CA THR A 341 -11.46 -6.89 -15.05
C THR A 341 -10.39 -7.82 -15.64
N LEU A 342 -10.27 -7.88 -16.97
CA LEU A 342 -9.15 -8.59 -17.62
C LEU A 342 -7.79 -8.00 -17.26
N LEU A 343 -7.67 -6.66 -17.21
CA LEU A 343 -6.45 -5.99 -16.77
C LEU A 343 -6.08 -6.40 -15.34
N ASP A 344 -7.01 -6.31 -14.39
CA ASP A 344 -6.78 -6.73 -13.00
C ASP A 344 -6.40 -8.22 -12.91
N MET A 345 -7.07 -9.09 -13.68
CA MET A 345 -6.77 -10.52 -13.72
C MET A 345 -5.35 -10.81 -14.20
N TYR A 346 -4.94 -10.24 -15.35
CA TYR A 346 -3.58 -10.42 -15.84
C TYR A 346 -2.54 -9.82 -14.91
N ALA A 347 -2.84 -8.65 -14.33
CA ALA A 347 -1.94 -7.98 -13.42
C ALA A 347 -1.74 -8.77 -12.12
N LYS A 348 -2.78 -9.36 -11.53
CA LYS A 348 -2.69 -10.18 -10.30
C LYS A 348 -2.12 -11.58 -10.55
N CYS A 349 -2.11 -12.03 -11.80
CA CYS A 349 -1.44 -13.26 -12.22
C CYS A 349 0.00 -13.03 -12.72
N ASP A 350 0.62 -11.89 -12.37
CA ASP A 350 1.99 -11.50 -12.73
C ASP A 350 2.29 -11.67 -14.23
N HIS A 351 1.33 -11.29 -15.09
CA HIS A 351 1.44 -11.43 -16.53
C HIS A 351 1.26 -10.07 -17.22
N LEU A 352 2.21 -9.17 -16.98
CA LEU A 352 2.20 -7.79 -17.45
C LEU A 352 1.93 -7.65 -18.95
N ASN A 353 2.60 -8.46 -19.79
CA ASN A 353 2.41 -8.41 -21.25
C ASN A 353 0.95 -8.62 -21.68
N GLY A 354 0.22 -9.48 -20.97
CA GLY A 354 -1.19 -9.74 -21.24
C GLY A 354 -2.08 -8.57 -20.83
N ALA A 355 -1.75 -7.90 -19.72
CA ALA A 355 -2.42 -6.67 -19.32
C ALA A 355 -2.16 -5.54 -20.34
N THR A 356 -0.92 -5.36 -20.77
CA THR A 356 -0.55 -4.36 -21.79
C THR A 356 -1.27 -4.62 -23.12
N ASP A 357 -1.34 -5.88 -23.57
CA ASP A 357 -2.06 -6.25 -24.79
C ASP A 357 -3.56 -5.90 -24.73
N VAL A 358 -4.21 -6.17 -23.61
CA VAL A 358 -5.62 -5.78 -23.39
C VAL A 358 -5.73 -4.27 -23.42
N PHE A 359 -4.90 -3.57 -22.65
CA PHE A 359 -4.94 -2.11 -22.53
C PHE A 359 -4.80 -1.43 -23.90
N VAL A 360 -3.82 -1.84 -24.71
CA VAL A 360 -3.59 -1.26 -26.05
C VAL A 360 -4.81 -1.47 -26.94
N LYS A 361 -5.41 -2.66 -26.93
CA LYS A 361 -6.58 -3.02 -27.76
C LYS A 361 -7.90 -2.38 -27.31
N MET A 362 -7.99 -1.87 -26.08
CA MET A 362 -9.18 -1.16 -25.62
C MET A 362 -9.40 0.10 -26.47
N GLY A 363 -10.61 0.27 -27.02
CA GLY A 363 -11.03 1.51 -27.67
C GLY A 363 -11.14 2.64 -26.65
N ASP A 364 -12.15 2.58 -25.79
CA ASP A 364 -12.36 3.56 -24.72
C ASP A 364 -11.59 3.16 -23.46
N LYS A 365 -10.64 4.01 -23.07
CA LYS A 365 -9.84 3.86 -21.84
C LYS A 365 -10.36 4.83 -20.80
N THR A 366 -10.78 4.30 -19.65
CA THR A 366 -11.26 5.11 -18.52
C THR A 366 -10.14 5.32 -17.51
N ILE A 367 -10.34 6.20 -16.53
CA ILE A 367 -9.41 6.40 -15.41
C ILE A 367 -9.05 5.04 -14.78
N VAL A 368 -10.04 4.18 -14.54
CA VAL A 368 -9.85 2.82 -13.99
C VAL A 368 -8.91 1.96 -14.85
N SER A 369 -9.02 2.05 -16.18
CA SER A 369 -8.14 1.33 -17.11
C SER A 369 -6.68 1.78 -16.96
N TRP A 370 -6.46 3.10 -16.87
CA TRP A 370 -5.14 3.69 -16.65
C TRP A 370 -4.56 3.34 -15.29
N THR A 371 -5.35 3.47 -14.22
CA THR A 371 -4.94 3.11 -12.86
C THR A 371 -4.54 1.63 -12.77
N SER A 372 -5.31 0.75 -13.42
CA SER A 372 -5.06 -0.70 -13.41
C SER A 372 -3.74 -1.05 -14.11
N ILE A 373 -3.46 -0.47 -15.28
CA ILE A 373 -2.21 -0.74 -15.99
C ILE A 373 -1.01 -0.14 -15.25
N ILE A 374 -1.12 1.09 -14.73
CA ILE A 374 -0.07 1.72 -13.92
C ILE A 374 0.25 0.84 -12.71
N ALA A 375 -0.76 0.41 -11.95
CA ALA A 375 -0.56 -0.46 -10.80
C ALA A 375 0.08 -1.81 -11.17
N ALA A 376 -0.21 -2.34 -12.36
CA ALA A 376 0.42 -3.55 -12.88
C ALA A 376 1.92 -3.36 -13.13
N TYR A 377 2.33 -2.26 -13.78
CA TYR A 377 3.74 -1.94 -14.01
C TYR A 377 4.51 -1.72 -12.69
N VAL A 378 3.88 -1.04 -11.73
CA VAL A 378 4.45 -0.82 -10.39
C VAL A 378 4.67 -2.14 -9.64
N ARG A 379 3.71 -3.08 -9.72
CA ARG A 379 3.83 -4.40 -9.07
C ARG A 379 4.99 -5.23 -9.63
N GLU A 380 5.21 -5.16 -10.95
CA GLU A 380 6.30 -5.85 -11.63
C GLU A 380 7.68 -5.18 -11.38
N GLY A 381 7.71 -4.03 -10.70
CA GLY A 381 8.95 -3.27 -10.45
C GLY A 381 9.42 -2.39 -11.61
N ARG A 382 8.58 -2.23 -12.65
CA ARG A 382 8.86 -1.35 -13.81
C ARG A 382 8.43 0.10 -13.52
N TYR A 383 9.10 0.73 -12.56
CA TYR A 383 8.70 2.03 -12.01
C TYR A 383 8.78 3.17 -13.02
N ASP A 384 9.85 3.24 -13.84
CA ASP A 384 10.03 4.31 -14.82
C ASP A 384 8.95 4.26 -15.93
N ASP A 385 8.60 3.05 -16.39
CA ASP A 385 7.52 2.85 -17.35
C ASP A 385 6.15 3.25 -16.76
N ALA A 386 5.91 2.96 -15.47
CA ALA A 386 4.69 3.38 -14.78
C ALA A 386 4.58 4.91 -14.70
N ILE A 387 5.69 5.61 -14.42
CA ILE A 387 5.76 7.07 -14.44
C ILE A 387 5.49 7.59 -15.87
N GLY A 388 6.04 6.95 -16.90
CA GLY A 388 5.76 7.29 -18.30
C GLY A 388 4.27 7.16 -18.66
N LEU A 389 3.60 6.10 -18.22
CA LEU A 389 2.16 5.91 -18.41
C LEU A 389 1.32 6.98 -17.70
N PHE A 390 1.77 7.46 -16.54
CA PHE A 390 1.12 8.55 -15.82
C PHE A 390 1.25 9.89 -16.55
N ASP A 391 2.43 10.18 -17.11
CA ASP A 391 2.64 11.38 -17.94
C ASP A 391 1.76 11.31 -19.21
N GLU A 392 1.63 10.13 -19.84
CA GLU A 392 0.73 9.93 -20.97
C GLU A 392 -0.74 10.15 -20.59
N MET A 393 -1.19 9.60 -19.46
CA MET A 393 -2.54 9.79 -18.95
C MET A 393 -2.88 11.28 -18.77
N GLN A 394 -1.97 12.06 -18.18
CA GLN A 394 -2.15 13.50 -18.00
C GLN A 394 -2.13 14.25 -19.33
N SER A 395 -1.26 13.88 -20.27
CA SER A 395 -1.20 14.51 -21.61
C SER A 395 -2.51 14.35 -22.40
N LYS A 396 -3.26 13.28 -22.13
CA LYS A 396 -4.60 13.02 -22.69
C LYS A 396 -5.73 13.77 -21.97
N GLY A 397 -5.41 14.64 -21.01
CA GLY A 397 -6.37 15.45 -20.27
C GLY A 397 -7.21 14.67 -19.25
N LEU A 398 -6.86 13.41 -18.98
CA LEU A 398 -7.50 12.63 -17.92
C LEU A 398 -6.97 13.10 -16.57
N LYS A 399 -7.85 13.15 -15.57
CA LYS A 399 -7.48 13.54 -14.21
C LYS A 399 -7.20 12.28 -13.38
N PRO A 400 -5.93 11.99 -13.04
CA PRO A 400 -5.59 10.96 -12.07
C PRO A 400 -6.40 11.07 -10.78
N ASP A 401 -6.89 9.94 -10.29
CA ASP A 401 -7.56 9.81 -9.00
C ASP A 401 -6.58 9.47 -7.87
N ILE A 402 -7.10 9.33 -6.65
CA ILE A 402 -6.30 9.05 -5.44
C ILE A 402 -5.49 7.74 -5.60
N TYR A 403 -6.09 6.69 -6.18
CA TYR A 403 -5.42 5.41 -6.37
C TYR A 403 -4.26 5.49 -7.37
N THR A 404 -4.45 6.25 -8.44
CA THR A 404 -3.41 6.49 -9.45
C THR A 404 -2.23 7.25 -8.84
N VAL A 405 -2.49 8.36 -8.15
CA VAL A 405 -1.40 9.15 -7.55
C VAL A 405 -0.67 8.37 -6.47
N THR A 406 -1.35 7.60 -5.62
CA THR A 406 -0.68 6.75 -4.62
C THR A 406 0.21 5.69 -5.27
N SER A 407 -0.24 5.08 -6.39
CA SER A 407 0.56 4.09 -7.13
C SER A 407 1.83 4.71 -7.72
N ILE A 408 1.73 5.92 -8.27
CA ILE A 408 2.88 6.63 -8.85
C ILE A 408 3.81 7.19 -7.79
N VAL A 409 3.29 7.72 -6.68
CA VAL A 409 4.12 8.12 -5.53
C VAL A 409 4.92 6.92 -5.02
N HIS A 410 4.33 5.72 -4.98
CA HIS A 410 5.06 4.50 -4.65
C HIS A 410 6.14 4.16 -5.69
N ALA A 411 5.83 4.31 -6.99
CA ALA A 411 6.81 4.13 -8.06
C ALA A 411 8.02 5.06 -7.88
N CYS A 412 7.79 6.37 -7.71
CA CYS A 412 8.84 7.36 -7.46
C CYS A 412 9.68 7.03 -6.21
N ALA A 413 9.03 6.54 -5.15
CA ALA A 413 9.70 6.15 -3.92
C ALA A 413 10.64 4.93 -4.12
N CYS A 414 10.31 4.03 -5.03
CA CYS A 414 11.09 2.82 -5.31
C CYS A 414 12.16 3.04 -6.38
N SER A 415 11.95 3.96 -7.33
CA SER A 415 12.94 4.36 -8.33
C SER A 415 13.88 5.48 -7.87
N ASN A 416 13.71 5.99 -6.64
CA ASN A 416 14.45 7.13 -6.10
C ASN A 416 14.33 8.41 -6.96
N SER A 417 13.20 8.59 -7.65
CA SER A 417 12.95 9.69 -8.59
C SER A 417 12.34 10.90 -7.88
N LEU A 418 13.15 11.65 -7.12
CA LEU A 418 12.69 12.79 -6.30
C LEU A 418 11.98 13.88 -7.13
N ASP A 419 12.51 14.23 -8.30
CA ASP A 419 11.94 15.30 -9.13
C ASP A 419 10.54 14.95 -9.64
N LYS A 420 10.35 13.72 -10.14
CA LYS A 420 9.01 13.22 -10.51
C LYS A 420 8.08 13.11 -9.31
N GLY A 421 8.62 12.75 -8.14
CA GLY A 421 7.87 12.77 -6.88
C GLY A 421 7.33 14.17 -6.53
N ARG A 422 8.14 15.22 -6.74
CA ARG A 422 7.74 16.63 -6.56
C ARG A 422 6.66 17.05 -7.56
N ASP A 423 6.78 16.68 -8.83
CA ASP A 423 5.76 16.95 -9.86
C ASP A 423 4.39 16.36 -9.47
N VAL A 424 4.38 15.12 -8.96
CA VAL A 424 3.17 14.43 -8.51
C VAL A 424 2.61 15.11 -7.24
N HIS A 425 3.46 15.54 -6.32
CA HIS A 425 3.03 16.28 -5.13
C HIS A 425 2.39 17.64 -5.49
N ASP A 426 2.93 18.34 -6.47
CA ASP A 426 2.34 19.56 -7.02
C ASP A 426 0.94 19.30 -7.61
N TYR A 427 0.78 18.19 -8.35
CA TYR A 427 -0.53 17.78 -8.86
C TYR A 427 -1.52 17.50 -7.72
N ILE A 428 -1.10 16.77 -6.68
CA ILE A 428 -1.91 16.46 -5.49
C ILE A 428 -2.37 17.75 -4.79
N THR A 429 -1.47 18.73 -4.65
CA THR A 429 -1.74 20.03 -4.03
C THR A 429 -2.73 20.84 -4.86
N LYS A 430 -2.50 20.96 -6.18
CA LYS A 430 -3.38 21.69 -7.12
C LYS A 430 -4.81 21.12 -7.15
N ASN A 431 -4.95 19.80 -7.01
CA ASN A 431 -6.25 19.11 -7.02
C ASN A 431 -6.87 18.90 -5.63
N LYS A 432 -6.31 19.51 -4.56
CA LYS A 432 -6.80 19.41 -3.17
C LYS A 432 -6.94 17.97 -2.66
N MET A 433 -6.06 17.07 -3.13
CA MET A 433 -6.05 15.65 -2.71
C MET A 433 -5.26 15.42 -1.41
N GLY A 434 -4.50 16.41 -0.94
CA GLY A 434 -3.70 16.36 0.29
C GLY A 434 -4.49 16.33 1.60
N SER A 435 -5.84 16.34 1.56
CA SER A 435 -6.67 16.06 2.73
C SER A 435 -6.80 14.56 3.05
N SER A 436 -6.44 13.70 2.09
CA SER A 436 -6.49 12.25 2.22
C SER A 436 -5.26 11.72 2.96
N LEU A 437 -5.45 11.19 4.18
CA LEU A 437 -4.36 10.65 5.00
C LEU A 437 -3.51 9.58 4.29
N PRO A 438 -4.07 8.62 3.52
CA PRO A 438 -3.28 7.68 2.73
C PRO A 438 -2.34 8.36 1.71
N VAL A 439 -2.75 9.47 1.11
CA VAL A 439 -1.93 10.23 0.15
C VAL A 439 -0.77 10.90 0.88
N CYS A 440 -1.03 11.53 2.03
CA CYS A 440 0.02 12.15 2.86
C CYS A 440 1.04 11.11 3.35
N ASN A 441 0.57 9.95 3.82
CA ASN A 441 1.45 8.85 4.25
C ASN A 441 2.32 8.34 3.08
N ALA A 442 1.74 8.19 1.87
CA ALA A 442 2.50 7.80 0.69
C ALA A 442 3.57 8.83 0.30
N LEU A 443 3.22 10.13 0.32
CA LEU A 443 4.16 11.22 0.02
C LEU A 443 5.30 11.30 1.02
N MET A 444 5.00 11.24 2.33
CA MET A 444 6.04 11.23 3.37
C MET A 444 7.01 10.06 3.17
N ASN A 445 6.49 8.86 2.88
CA ASN A 445 7.32 7.70 2.61
C ASN A 445 8.16 7.85 1.33
N MET A 446 7.62 8.49 0.29
CA MET A 446 8.35 8.80 -0.94
C MET A 446 9.51 9.75 -0.68
N TYR A 447 9.24 10.89 -0.04
CA TYR A 447 10.27 11.87 0.32
C TYR A 447 11.34 11.26 1.23
N ALA A 448 10.93 10.50 2.25
CA ALA A 448 11.85 9.80 3.15
C ALA A 448 12.72 8.77 2.42
N LYS A 449 12.17 8.00 1.47
CA LYS A 449 12.97 7.07 0.66
C LYS A 449 13.93 7.79 -0.30
N CYS A 450 13.55 8.99 -0.75
CA CYS A 450 14.40 9.83 -1.60
C CYS A 450 15.43 10.67 -0.83
N GLY A 451 15.55 10.49 0.49
CA GLY A 451 16.50 11.23 1.34
C GLY A 451 16.09 12.66 1.69
N SER A 452 14.92 13.11 1.23
CA SER A 452 14.41 14.48 1.40
C SER A 452 13.52 14.55 2.66
N MET A 453 14.16 14.52 3.83
CA MET A 453 13.45 14.44 5.12
C MET A 453 12.76 15.76 5.51
N GLU A 454 13.25 16.90 5.06
CA GLU A 454 12.65 18.21 5.31
C GLU A 454 11.24 18.29 4.71
N GLU A 455 11.08 17.93 3.43
CA GLU A 455 9.77 17.90 2.77
C GLU A 455 8.82 16.87 3.39
N ALA A 456 9.33 15.69 3.78
CA ALA A 456 8.53 14.71 4.52
C ALA A 456 8.01 15.30 5.85
N HIS A 457 8.85 16.05 6.58
CA HIS A 457 8.49 16.67 7.85
C HIS A 457 7.45 17.78 7.70
N ILE A 458 7.52 18.56 6.62
CA ILE A 458 6.52 19.60 6.32
C ILE A 458 5.14 18.96 6.16
N ILE A 459 5.04 17.87 5.38
CA ILE A 459 3.78 17.14 5.20
C ILE A 459 3.30 16.57 6.52
N PHE A 460 4.18 15.93 7.30
CA PHE A 460 3.85 15.37 8.61
C PHE A 460 3.25 16.43 9.55
N SER A 461 3.83 17.63 9.57
CA SER A 461 3.39 18.73 10.41
C SER A 461 2.00 19.25 10.02
N GLN A 462 1.64 19.18 8.73
CA GLN A 462 0.34 19.62 8.21
C GLN A 462 -0.80 18.63 8.50
N ILE A 463 -0.51 17.37 8.85
CA ILE A 463 -1.54 16.37 9.17
C ILE A 463 -2.17 16.69 10.55
N PRO A 464 -3.48 17.00 10.62
CA PRO A 464 -4.14 17.38 11.88
C PRO A 464 -4.22 16.23 12.88
N VAL A 465 -4.60 15.03 12.40
CA VAL A 465 -4.71 13.81 13.19
C VAL A 465 -3.86 12.74 12.52
N LYS A 466 -2.75 12.40 13.17
CA LYS A 466 -1.74 11.45 12.68
C LYS A 466 -2.13 10.04 13.12
N ASP A 467 -2.14 9.10 12.19
CA ASP A 467 -2.29 7.68 12.52
C ASP A 467 -0.93 7.05 12.84
N ILE A 468 -0.95 5.78 13.28
CA ILE A 468 0.27 5.05 13.62
C ILE A 468 1.21 4.91 12.41
N VAL A 469 0.66 4.88 11.20
CA VAL A 469 1.42 4.79 9.94
C VAL A 469 2.16 6.10 9.68
N SER A 470 1.55 7.27 9.91
CA SER A 470 2.23 8.57 9.82
C SER A 470 3.44 8.64 10.74
N TRP A 471 3.29 8.24 12.01
CA TRP A 471 4.39 8.21 12.98
C TRP A 471 5.49 7.22 12.58
N ASN A 472 5.12 5.99 12.23
CA ASN A 472 6.08 4.94 11.84
C ASN A 472 6.86 5.33 10.58
N THR A 473 6.20 5.99 9.62
CA THR A 473 6.83 6.49 8.38
C THR A 473 7.91 7.51 8.70
N MET A 474 7.63 8.49 9.56
CA MET A 474 8.62 9.52 9.91
C MET A 474 9.73 8.99 10.80
N ILE A 475 9.42 8.22 11.84
CA ILE A 475 10.44 7.62 12.73
C ILE A 475 11.37 6.72 11.92
N GLY A 476 10.82 5.85 11.07
CA GLY A 476 11.61 4.99 10.19
C GLY A 476 12.41 5.78 9.14
N GLY A 477 11.84 6.86 8.61
CA GLY A 477 12.50 7.77 7.67
C GLY A 477 13.73 8.45 8.27
N TYR A 478 13.58 9.09 9.44
CA TYR A 478 14.72 9.71 10.14
C TYR A 478 15.77 8.69 10.54
N SER A 479 15.34 7.51 11.01
CA SER A 479 16.26 6.46 11.42
C SER A 479 17.11 5.91 10.26
N LYS A 480 16.56 5.87 9.03
CA LYS A 480 17.28 5.37 7.84
C LYS A 480 18.15 6.43 7.17
N ASN A 481 17.76 7.71 7.24
CA ASN A 481 18.49 8.82 6.62
C ASN A 481 19.56 9.45 7.53
N SER A 482 20.14 8.67 8.46
CA SER A 482 21.21 9.12 9.36
C SER A 482 20.84 10.27 10.32
N PHE A 483 19.57 10.40 10.69
CA PHE A 483 19.08 11.35 11.70
C PHE A 483 18.47 10.63 12.93
N PRO A 484 19.25 9.80 13.64
CA PRO A 484 18.70 8.94 14.70
C PRO A 484 18.20 9.71 15.94
N ASN A 485 18.74 10.91 16.21
CA ASN A 485 18.24 11.76 17.30
C ASN A 485 16.79 12.20 17.05
N GLU A 486 16.49 12.67 15.83
CA GLU A 486 15.14 13.10 15.46
C GLU A 486 14.13 11.95 15.48
N ALA A 487 14.56 10.74 15.10
CA ALA A 487 13.74 9.54 15.23
C ALA A 487 13.36 9.25 16.70
N LEU A 488 14.31 9.40 17.64
CA LEU A 488 14.04 9.22 19.07
C LEU A 488 13.16 10.33 19.65
N TYR A 489 13.37 11.59 19.24
CA TYR A 489 12.50 12.70 19.65
C TYR A 489 11.06 12.48 19.20
N LEU A 490 10.84 12.11 17.92
CA LEU A 490 9.51 11.79 17.42
C LEU A 490 8.88 10.58 18.09
N PHE A 491 9.68 9.57 18.46
CA PHE A 491 9.17 8.43 19.21
C PHE A 491 8.64 8.84 20.60
N VAL A 492 9.34 9.72 21.31
CA VAL A 492 8.87 10.26 22.59
C VAL A 492 7.60 11.09 22.42
N ASP A 493 7.51 11.90 21.36
CA ASP A 493 6.31 12.69 21.08
C ASP A 493 5.12 11.80 20.67
N MET A 494 5.37 10.74 19.91
CA MET A 494 4.36 9.73 19.59
C MET A 494 3.79 9.12 20.87
N GLN A 495 4.63 8.72 21.84
CA GLN A 495 4.18 8.09 23.09
C GLN A 495 3.20 8.96 23.90
N LYS A 496 3.24 10.29 23.73
CA LYS A 496 2.31 11.22 24.39
C LYS A 496 0.93 11.24 23.72
N GLN A 497 0.84 10.91 22.42
CA GLN A 497 -0.35 11.06 21.59
C GLN A 497 -0.97 9.73 21.15
N SER A 498 -0.15 8.69 20.99
CA SER A 498 -0.53 7.38 20.46
C SER A 498 0.29 6.27 21.11
N LYS A 499 -0.24 5.04 21.07
CA LYS A 499 0.44 3.86 21.61
C LYS A 499 1.33 3.23 20.53
N PRO A 500 2.64 3.05 20.79
CA PRO A 500 3.52 2.33 19.87
C PRO A 500 3.09 0.89 19.62
N ASP A 501 3.17 0.47 18.35
CA ASP A 501 2.92 -0.92 17.93
C ASP A 501 4.24 -1.65 17.64
N GLU A 502 4.12 -2.91 17.19
CA GLU A 502 5.26 -3.72 16.79
C GLU A 502 6.08 -3.08 15.65
N ILE A 503 5.43 -2.39 14.71
CA ILE A 503 6.10 -1.73 13.59
C ILE A 503 6.87 -0.51 14.10
N THR A 504 6.32 0.26 15.04
CA THR A 504 7.02 1.38 15.69
C THR A 504 8.33 0.92 16.31
N MET A 505 8.32 -0.24 17.00
CA MET A 505 9.53 -0.79 17.61
C MET A 505 10.61 -1.11 16.56
N ALA A 506 10.21 -1.73 15.44
CA ALA A 506 11.13 -2.02 14.34
C ALA A 506 11.66 -0.74 13.66
N CYS A 507 10.90 0.35 13.66
CA CYS A 507 11.32 1.65 13.10
C CYS A 507 12.28 2.43 14.01
N VAL A 508 12.14 2.34 15.34
CA VAL A 508 12.95 3.12 16.30
C VAL A 508 14.27 2.44 16.70
N LEU A 509 14.32 1.10 16.72
CA LEU A 509 15.52 0.35 17.09
C LEU A 509 16.76 0.67 16.24
N PRO A 510 16.66 0.88 14.91
CA PRO A 510 17.81 1.28 14.11
C PRO A 510 18.37 2.67 14.49
N ALA A 511 17.56 3.54 15.12
CA ALA A 511 18.04 4.82 15.63
C ALA A 511 18.92 4.63 16.88
N CYS A 512 18.51 3.74 17.80
CA CYS A 512 19.35 3.34 18.93
C CYS A 512 20.65 2.69 18.47
N SER A 513 20.54 1.84 17.44
CA SER A 513 21.67 1.17 16.80
C SER A 513 22.67 2.15 16.18
N GLY A 514 22.19 3.15 15.44
CA GLY A 514 23.03 4.18 14.81
C GLY A 514 23.72 5.13 15.81
N LEU A 515 23.17 5.31 17.00
CA LEU A 515 23.76 6.10 18.09
C LEU A 515 24.59 5.28 19.08
N SER A 516 24.64 3.95 18.91
CA SER A 516 25.14 3.02 19.93
C SER A 516 24.50 3.25 21.32
N ALA A 517 23.23 3.68 21.35
CA ALA A 517 22.48 4.04 22.55
C ALA A 517 21.90 2.80 23.25
N LEU A 518 22.80 2.00 23.83
CA LEU A 518 22.47 0.68 24.42
C LEU A 518 21.37 0.76 25.48
N ASP A 519 21.40 1.75 26.37
CA ASP A 519 20.42 1.87 27.45
C ASP A 519 19.01 2.11 26.90
N LYS A 520 18.87 2.97 25.89
CA LYS A 520 17.60 3.19 25.19
C LYS A 520 17.14 1.93 24.44
N GLY A 521 18.07 1.23 23.80
CA GLY A 521 17.79 -0.07 23.18
C GLY A 521 17.25 -1.11 24.18
N ARG A 522 17.80 -1.15 25.40
CA ARG A 522 17.34 -2.04 26.49
C ARG A 522 15.96 -1.64 27.02
N GLU A 523 15.69 -0.34 27.18
CA GLU A 523 14.35 0.15 27.54
C GLU A 523 13.28 -0.31 26.53
N ILE A 524 13.57 -0.15 25.24
CA ILE A 524 12.69 -0.57 24.13
C ILE A 524 12.54 -2.10 24.11
N HIS A 525 13.63 -2.86 24.28
CA HIS A 525 13.56 -4.32 24.38
C HIS A 525 12.66 -4.78 25.54
N GLY A 526 12.77 -4.14 26.72
CA GLY A 526 11.88 -4.40 27.84
C GLY A 526 10.41 -4.05 27.55
N HIS A 527 10.13 -3.06 26.69
CA HIS A 527 8.77 -2.77 26.22
C HIS A 527 8.25 -3.89 25.29
N ILE A 528 9.06 -4.34 24.33
CA ILE A 528 8.74 -5.43 23.39
C ILE A 528 8.32 -6.70 24.15
N LEU A 529 9.08 -7.09 25.18
CA LEU A 529 8.78 -8.25 26.00
C LEU A 529 7.46 -8.11 26.75
N ARG A 530 7.20 -6.95 27.37
CA ARG A 530 5.96 -6.70 28.13
C ARG A 530 4.71 -6.67 27.27
N LYS A 531 4.83 -6.31 25.98
CA LYS A 531 3.71 -6.26 25.03
C LYS A 531 3.53 -7.53 24.21
N GLY A 532 4.47 -8.47 24.28
CA GLY A 532 4.41 -9.71 23.51
C GLY A 532 4.72 -9.52 22.02
N TYR A 533 5.44 -8.45 21.63
CA TYR A 533 5.81 -8.20 20.23
C TYR A 533 6.96 -9.09 19.72
N PHE A 534 7.41 -10.04 20.54
CA PHE A 534 8.53 -10.94 20.23
C PHE A 534 8.22 -11.99 19.14
N SER A 535 6.95 -12.15 18.76
CA SER A 535 6.54 -13.02 17.65
C SER A 535 6.84 -12.40 16.27
N ASN A 536 7.04 -11.08 16.19
CA ASN A 536 7.26 -10.39 14.93
C ASN A 536 8.73 -10.49 14.49
N LEU A 537 8.95 -11.12 13.33
CA LEU A 537 10.30 -11.33 12.78
C LEU A 537 11.05 -10.02 12.51
N ASN A 538 10.37 -8.96 12.09
CA ASN A 538 11.02 -7.67 11.81
C ASN A 538 11.53 -7.02 13.10
N VAL A 539 10.76 -7.13 14.18
CA VAL A 539 11.16 -6.65 15.52
C VAL A 539 12.38 -7.42 16.02
N LEU A 540 12.38 -8.74 15.88
CA LEU A 540 13.53 -9.57 16.26
C LEU A 540 14.78 -9.22 15.45
N GLY A 541 14.66 -9.07 14.13
CA GLY A 541 15.77 -8.62 13.28
C GLY A 541 16.34 -7.27 13.71
N ALA A 542 15.48 -6.28 13.94
CA ALA A 542 15.90 -4.96 14.41
C ALA A 542 16.56 -4.99 15.80
N LEU A 543 16.08 -5.86 16.70
CA LEU A 543 16.71 -6.06 18.02
C LEU A 543 18.09 -6.69 17.89
N VAL A 544 18.24 -7.73 17.06
CA VAL A 544 19.54 -8.36 16.79
C VAL A 544 20.51 -7.32 16.24
N ASP A 545 20.12 -6.54 15.23
CA ASP A 545 20.96 -5.49 14.62
C ASP A 545 21.35 -4.40 15.64
N MET A 546 20.43 -4.00 16.52
CA MET A 546 20.71 -3.05 17.59
C MET A 546 21.77 -3.59 18.56
N TYR A 547 21.63 -4.83 19.05
CA TYR A 547 22.63 -5.42 19.94
C TYR A 547 23.97 -5.68 19.25
N VAL A 548 23.97 -6.06 17.96
CA VAL A 548 25.19 -6.20 17.15
C VAL A 548 25.95 -4.88 17.12
N LYS A 549 25.30 -3.79 16.70
CA LYS A 549 25.95 -2.49 16.51
C LYS A 549 26.30 -1.79 17.82
N CYS A 550 25.59 -2.09 18.91
CA CYS A 550 25.96 -1.68 20.27
C CYS A 550 27.07 -2.54 20.91
N GLY A 551 27.65 -3.50 20.19
CA GLY A 551 28.79 -4.30 20.67
C GLY A 551 28.46 -5.50 21.57
N LEU A 552 27.19 -5.81 21.81
CA LEU A 552 26.78 -6.95 22.65
C LEU A 552 26.43 -8.19 21.81
N LEU A 553 27.44 -8.73 21.13
CA LEU A 553 27.29 -9.84 20.18
C LEU A 553 26.73 -11.13 20.81
N VAL A 554 26.99 -11.38 22.10
CA VAL A 554 26.45 -12.53 22.84
C VAL A 554 24.92 -12.47 22.93
N ILE A 555 24.38 -11.30 23.28
CA ILE A 555 22.92 -11.09 23.36
C ILE A 555 22.31 -11.17 21.97
N ALA A 556 22.94 -10.55 20.97
CA ALA A 556 22.50 -10.63 19.59
C ALA A 556 22.40 -12.09 19.10
N LYS A 557 23.39 -12.92 19.41
CA LYS A 557 23.39 -14.35 19.09
C LYS A 557 22.25 -15.11 19.78
N LEU A 558 22.01 -14.86 21.07
CA LEU A 558 20.88 -15.47 21.79
C LEU A 558 19.53 -15.13 21.13
N LEU A 559 19.31 -13.85 20.82
CA LEU A 559 18.10 -13.40 20.13
C LEU A 559 17.97 -14.00 18.73
N PHE A 560 19.08 -14.08 17.99
CA PHE A 560 19.12 -14.71 16.69
C PHE A 560 18.74 -16.20 16.77
N ASP A 561 19.28 -16.93 17.74
CA ASP A 561 19.00 -18.35 17.93
C ASP A 561 17.53 -18.60 18.27
N MET A 562 16.88 -17.68 19.00
CA MET A 562 15.44 -17.73 19.31
C MET A 562 14.50 -17.56 18.11
N ILE A 563 14.98 -17.06 16.95
CA ILE A 563 14.14 -16.87 15.75
C ILE A 563 13.77 -18.23 15.15
N PRO A 564 12.46 -18.61 15.08
CA PRO A 564 12.04 -19.95 14.64
C PRO A 564 12.35 -20.21 13.16
N LYS A 565 12.06 -19.23 12.30
CA LYS A 565 12.30 -19.28 10.85
C LYS A 565 13.09 -18.06 10.42
N LYS A 566 14.41 -18.21 10.34
CA LYS A 566 15.33 -17.17 9.90
C LYS A 566 15.17 -16.97 8.39
N ASN A 567 14.99 -15.72 7.96
CA ASN A 567 15.06 -15.31 6.56
C ASN A 567 16.45 -14.74 6.22
N LEU A 568 16.67 -14.35 4.97
CA LEU A 568 17.92 -13.76 4.48
C LEU A 568 18.42 -12.61 5.37
N ILE A 569 17.55 -11.64 5.69
CA ILE A 569 17.89 -10.45 6.48
C ILE A 569 18.52 -10.81 7.83
N HIS A 570 17.97 -11.78 8.55
CA HIS A 570 18.53 -12.17 9.86
C HIS A 570 19.94 -12.76 9.73
N TRP A 571 20.18 -13.56 8.70
CA TRP A 571 21.51 -14.12 8.43
C TRP A 571 22.49 -13.01 8.05
N THR A 572 22.09 -12.08 7.18
CA THR A 572 22.89 -10.92 6.77
C THR A 572 23.30 -10.08 7.97
N ILE A 573 22.37 -9.77 8.89
CA ILE A 573 22.65 -9.00 10.11
C ILE A 573 23.74 -9.70 10.95
N MET A 574 23.63 -11.02 11.16
CA MET A 574 24.64 -11.75 11.94
C MET A 574 25.98 -11.87 11.23
N ILE A 575 26.00 -12.08 9.91
CA ILE A 575 27.23 -12.15 9.12
C ILE A 575 27.95 -10.80 9.14
N ALA A 576 27.22 -9.71 8.90
CA ALA A 576 27.73 -8.35 9.02
C ALA A 576 28.20 -8.06 10.45
N GLY A 577 27.46 -8.50 11.45
CA GLY A 577 27.84 -8.35 12.85
C GLY A 577 29.14 -9.05 13.19
N TYR A 578 29.31 -10.31 12.77
CA TYR A 578 30.58 -11.01 12.95
C TYR A 578 31.72 -10.31 12.20
N ALA A 579 31.48 -9.80 10.99
CA ALA A 579 32.47 -9.02 10.23
C ALA A 579 32.91 -7.76 10.99
N MET A 580 31.95 -6.94 11.45
CA MET A 580 32.19 -5.68 12.18
C MET A 580 33.01 -5.86 13.45
N HIS A 581 32.89 -7.03 14.10
CA HIS A 581 33.59 -7.35 15.35
C HIS A 581 34.84 -8.21 15.14
N GLY A 582 35.28 -8.44 13.90
CA GLY A 582 36.53 -9.17 13.59
C GLY A 582 36.44 -10.69 13.70
N PHE A 583 35.23 -11.27 13.74
CA PHE A 583 34.98 -12.70 13.86
C PHE A 583 34.73 -13.35 12.47
N GLY A 584 35.70 -13.26 11.57
CA GLY A 584 35.52 -13.71 10.17
C GLY A 584 35.19 -15.19 10.01
N ASN A 585 35.75 -16.07 10.85
CA ASN A 585 35.46 -17.51 10.79
C ASN A 585 34.00 -17.82 11.17
N GLU A 586 33.48 -17.13 12.18
CA GLU A 586 32.08 -17.19 12.60
C GLU A 586 31.15 -16.64 11.51
N ALA A 587 31.54 -15.56 10.84
CA ALA A 587 30.82 -15.02 9.68
C ALA A 587 30.71 -16.06 8.55
N ILE A 588 31.80 -16.76 8.23
CA ILE A 588 31.83 -17.84 7.24
C ILE A 588 30.94 -19.01 7.67
N SER A 589 31.02 -19.42 8.94
CA SER A 589 30.17 -20.47 9.49
C SER A 589 28.68 -20.11 9.40
N ALA A 590 28.32 -18.86 9.71
CA ALA A 590 26.95 -18.36 9.58
C ALA A 590 26.49 -18.35 8.11
N PHE A 591 27.32 -17.87 7.18
CA PHE A 591 27.03 -17.88 5.75
C PHE A 591 26.81 -19.29 5.20
N GLN A 592 27.63 -20.27 5.61
CA GLN A 592 27.44 -21.67 5.22
C GLN A 592 26.13 -22.26 5.78
N LYS A 593 25.77 -21.92 7.02
CA LYS A 593 24.49 -22.35 7.63
C LYS A 593 23.29 -21.76 6.90
N MET A 594 23.35 -20.49 6.50
CA MET A 594 22.34 -19.84 5.67
C MET A 594 22.10 -20.62 4.37
N ARG A 595 23.17 -20.98 3.67
CA ARG A 595 23.08 -21.76 2.42
C ARG A 595 22.52 -23.16 2.64
N ARG A 596 22.93 -23.85 3.71
CA ARG A 596 22.39 -25.18 4.07
C ARG A 596 20.90 -25.13 4.41
N ALA A 597 20.38 -23.99 4.86
CA ALA A 597 18.96 -23.76 5.09
C ALA A 597 18.17 -23.48 3.79
N GLY A 598 18.81 -23.54 2.61
CA GLY A 598 18.18 -23.28 1.32
C GLY A 598 17.91 -21.80 1.06
N ILE A 599 18.59 -20.90 1.77
CA ILE A 599 18.47 -19.46 1.61
C ILE A 599 19.61 -18.99 0.71
N GLU A 600 19.27 -18.48 -0.47
CA GLU A 600 20.24 -17.92 -1.40
C GLU A 600 20.72 -16.54 -0.93
N PRO A 601 22.04 -16.27 -0.94
CA PRO A 601 22.58 -14.97 -0.59
C PRO A 601 22.22 -13.91 -1.63
N ASP A 602 21.93 -12.69 -1.17
CA ASP A 602 21.87 -11.51 -2.02
C ASP A 602 23.21 -10.77 -2.06
N GLU A 603 23.22 -9.66 -2.81
CA GLU A 603 24.37 -8.77 -2.91
C GLU A 603 24.86 -8.29 -1.53
N THR A 604 23.96 -7.84 -0.64
CA THR A 604 24.35 -7.31 0.67
C THR A 604 25.00 -8.37 1.57
N SER A 605 24.51 -9.62 1.52
CA SER A 605 25.11 -10.75 2.23
C SER A 605 26.50 -11.10 1.69
N LEU A 606 26.70 -10.98 0.37
CA LEU A 606 27.98 -11.22 -0.27
C LEU A 606 29.00 -10.11 0.03
N THR A 607 28.58 -8.84 0.06
CA THR A 607 29.42 -7.72 0.51
C THR A 607 29.83 -7.92 1.96
N SER A 608 28.89 -8.32 2.82
CA SER A 608 29.14 -8.55 4.25
C SER A 608 30.18 -9.65 4.48
N ILE A 609 30.12 -10.77 3.73
CA ILE A 609 31.11 -11.85 3.87
C ILE A 609 32.48 -11.49 3.27
N LEU A 610 32.52 -10.70 2.18
CA LEU A 610 33.78 -10.19 1.63
C LEU A 610 34.46 -9.21 2.59
N CYS A 611 33.69 -8.33 3.24
CA CYS A 611 34.18 -7.48 4.33
C CYS A 611 34.71 -8.33 5.49
N ALA A 612 34.00 -9.38 5.91
CA ALA A 612 34.47 -10.29 6.96
C ALA A 612 35.82 -10.94 6.60
N CYS A 613 35.99 -11.35 5.33
CA CYS A 613 37.24 -11.91 4.85
C CYS A 613 38.36 -10.87 4.87
N ARG A 614 38.08 -9.64 4.41
CA ARG A 614 39.02 -8.50 4.47
C ARG A 614 39.47 -8.22 5.90
N ASP A 615 38.52 -8.00 6.80
CA ASP A 615 38.77 -7.56 8.18
C ASP A 615 39.49 -8.65 9.01
N SER A 616 39.34 -9.92 8.63
CA SER A 616 40.01 -11.07 9.25
C SER A 616 41.22 -11.61 8.45
N GLY A 617 41.60 -10.97 7.34
CA GLY A 617 42.74 -11.39 6.50
C GLY A 617 42.59 -12.75 5.80
N LEU A 618 41.36 -13.24 5.60
CA LEU A 618 41.05 -14.56 5.04
C LEU A 618 41.09 -14.55 3.50
N GLN A 619 42.30 -14.49 2.95
CA GLN A 619 42.53 -14.31 1.50
C GLN A 619 41.92 -15.43 0.65
N LYS A 620 42.09 -16.70 1.05
CA LYS A 620 41.64 -17.86 0.26
C LYS A 620 40.12 -17.89 0.16
N GLU A 621 39.46 -17.66 1.28
CA GLU A 621 38.02 -17.63 1.42
C GLU A 621 37.42 -16.44 0.67
N GLY A 622 38.05 -15.26 0.73
CA GLY A 622 37.65 -14.09 -0.05
C GLY A 622 37.60 -14.38 -1.55
N TRP A 623 38.59 -15.07 -2.10
CA TRP A 623 38.58 -15.50 -3.51
C TRP A 623 37.48 -16.51 -3.83
N VAL A 624 37.15 -17.42 -2.91
CA VAL A 624 36.04 -18.37 -3.10
C VAL A 624 34.71 -17.61 -3.21
N PHE A 625 34.45 -16.65 -2.33
CA PHE A 625 33.21 -15.87 -2.35
C PHE A 625 33.13 -14.90 -3.53
N PHE A 626 34.24 -14.26 -3.90
CA PHE A 626 34.27 -13.37 -5.06
C PHE A 626 34.00 -14.11 -6.38
N ASN A 627 34.59 -15.30 -6.55
CA ASN A 627 34.30 -16.13 -7.73
C ASN A 627 32.90 -16.73 -7.71
N TYR A 628 32.35 -17.03 -6.53
CA TYR A 628 30.96 -17.45 -6.38
C TYR A 628 30.01 -16.36 -6.87
N MET A 629 30.20 -15.11 -6.45
CA MET A 629 29.42 -13.96 -6.93
C MET A 629 29.45 -13.85 -8.45
N ARG A 630 30.63 -13.94 -9.07
CA ARG A 630 30.79 -13.81 -10.53
C ARG A 630 30.15 -14.94 -11.35
N SER A 631 30.02 -16.15 -10.79
CA SER A 631 29.59 -17.34 -11.55
C SER A 631 28.12 -17.70 -11.37
N LYS A 632 27.51 -17.35 -10.24
CA LYS A 632 26.18 -17.83 -9.83
C LYS A 632 25.15 -16.71 -9.66
N CYS A 633 25.57 -15.48 -9.38
CA CYS A 633 24.65 -14.36 -9.27
C CYS A 633 24.50 -13.70 -10.64
N SER A 634 23.27 -13.39 -11.03
CA SER A 634 22.93 -12.69 -12.27
C SER A 634 23.48 -11.25 -12.35
N ASN A 635 24.18 -10.79 -11.31
CA ASN A 635 24.71 -9.44 -11.18
C ASN A 635 26.24 -9.47 -11.20
N GLU A 636 26.85 -8.66 -12.06
CA GLU A 636 28.30 -8.47 -12.09
C GLU A 636 28.81 -7.81 -10.79
N PRO A 637 30.03 -8.14 -10.32
CA PRO A 637 30.59 -7.48 -9.14
C PRO A 637 30.68 -5.96 -9.34
N LYS A 638 30.09 -5.19 -8.42
CA LYS A 638 30.24 -3.72 -8.35
C LYS A 638 31.60 -3.27 -7.81
N LEU A 639 31.87 -1.98 -7.94
CA LEU A 639 33.09 -1.30 -7.50
C LEU A 639 33.46 -1.61 -6.03
N GLU A 640 32.46 -1.66 -5.14
CA GLU A 640 32.65 -1.98 -3.72
C GLU A 640 33.23 -3.38 -3.47
N HIS A 641 32.87 -4.37 -4.29
CA HIS A 641 33.40 -5.72 -4.17
C HIS A 641 34.86 -5.78 -4.62
N TYR A 642 35.20 -5.06 -5.69
CA TYR A 642 36.59 -4.91 -6.13
C TYR A 642 37.42 -4.20 -5.06
N ALA A 643 36.91 -3.12 -4.47
CA ALA A 643 37.58 -2.42 -3.37
C ALA A 643 37.87 -3.34 -2.19
N CYS A 644 36.90 -4.17 -1.77
CA CYS A 644 37.10 -5.14 -0.68
C CYS A 644 38.21 -6.16 -1.01
N MET A 645 38.27 -6.65 -2.26
CA MET A 645 39.30 -7.60 -2.68
C MET A 645 40.69 -6.96 -2.77
N VAL A 646 40.79 -5.74 -3.29
CA VAL A 646 42.06 -4.99 -3.35
C VAL A 646 42.60 -4.76 -1.94
N ASP A 647 41.74 -4.31 -1.02
CA ASP A 647 42.11 -4.07 0.38
C ASP A 647 42.56 -5.38 1.07
N LEU A 648 41.83 -6.48 0.87
CA LEU A 648 42.24 -7.81 1.37
C LEU A 648 43.62 -8.25 0.84
N LEU A 649 43.91 -8.04 -0.44
CA LEU A 649 45.22 -8.36 -1.03
C LEU A 649 46.32 -7.43 -0.53
N ALA A 650 46.02 -6.15 -0.35
CA ALA A 650 46.94 -5.14 0.10
C ALA A 650 47.33 -5.34 1.58
N LEU A 651 46.34 -5.60 2.46
CA LEU A 651 46.57 -5.91 3.87
C LEU A 651 47.35 -7.22 4.07
N SER A 652 47.13 -8.22 3.20
CA SER A 652 47.86 -9.49 3.25
C SER A 652 49.28 -9.45 2.63
N GLY A 653 49.78 -8.26 2.25
CA GLY A 653 51.14 -8.06 1.74
C GLY A 653 51.35 -8.50 0.29
N ASN A 654 50.29 -8.92 -0.41
CA ASN A 654 50.37 -9.33 -1.81
C ASN A 654 50.20 -8.14 -2.76
N LEU A 655 50.97 -7.08 -2.55
CA LEU A 655 50.82 -5.79 -3.25
C LEU A 655 50.90 -5.89 -4.78
N SER A 656 51.81 -6.72 -5.31
CA SER A 656 51.92 -6.95 -6.75
C SER A 656 50.67 -7.59 -7.36
N LYS A 657 50.05 -8.54 -6.63
CA LYS A 657 48.77 -9.15 -7.07
C LYS A 657 47.63 -8.15 -6.96
N ALA A 658 47.62 -7.31 -5.92
CA ALA A 658 46.62 -6.27 -5.75
C ALA A 658 46.67 -5.24 -6.90
N TYR A 659 47.86 -4.76 -7.26
CA TYR A 659 48.06 -3.84 -8.38
C TYR A 659 47.61 -4.47 -9.71
N LYS A 660 48.06 -5.69 -10.00
CA LYS A 660 47.62 -6.41 -11.21
C LYS A 660 46.10 -6.62 -11.24
N PHE A 661 45.47 -6.88 -10.10
CA PHE A 661 44.04 -7.05 -10.01
C PHE A 661 43.29 -5.75 -10.38
N VAL A 662 43.75 -4.60 -9.90
CA VAL A 662 43.23 -3.27 -10.29
C VAL A 662 43.39 -3.02 -11.78
N GLU A 663 44.52 -3.39 -12.39
CA GLU A 663 44.73 -3.23 -13.84
C GLU A 663 43.79 -4.11 -14.69
N THR A 664 43.41 -5.29 -14.19
CA THR A 664 42.61 -6.27 -14.93
C THR A 664 41.10 -6.14 -14.73
N MET A 665 40.64 -5.24 -13.87
CA MET A 665 39.23 -5.17 -13.54
C MET A 665 38.42 -4.49 -14.67
N PRO A 666 37.17 -4.95 -14.95
CA PRO A 666 36.37 -4.46 -16.08
C PRO A 666 35.75 -3.07 -15.86
N ILE A 667 35.80 -2.57 -14.63
CA ILE A 667 35.24 -1.27 -14.22
C ILE A 667 36.40 -0.29 -14.02
N LYS A 668 36.22 1.00 -14.33
CA LYS A 668 37.28 2.00 -14.11
C LYS A 668 37.52 2.18 -12.59
N PRO A 669 38.77 2.11 -12.10
CA PRO A 669 39.05 2.27 -10.67
C PRO A 669 38.86 3.72 -10.23
N ASP A 670 38.27 3.88 -9.06
CA ASP A 670 38.06 5.16 -8.41
C ASP A 670 39.16 5.44 -7.38
N VAL A 671 39.09 6.62 -6.77
CA VAL A 671 40.05 7.07 -5.75
C VAL A 671 40.08 6.13 -4.55
N THR A 672 38.96 5.48 -4.20
CA THR A 672 38.88 4.61 -3.01
C THR A 672 39.68 3.32 -3.18
N ILE A 673 39.63 2.69 -4.36
CA ILE A 673 40.40 1.48 -4.67
C ILE A 673 41.90 1.76 -4.63
N TRP A 674 42.34 2.83 -5.29
CA TRP A 674 43.75 3.23 -5.25
C TRP A 674 44.19 3.63 -3.84
N GLY A 675 43.33 4.31 -3.09
CA GLY A 675 43.58 4.66 -1.69
C GLY A 675 43.77 3.46 -0.76
N ALA A 676 42.99 2.39 -0.95
CA ALA A 676 43.17 1.13 -0.22
C ALA A 676 44.53 0.50 -0.53
N LEU A 677 44.92 0.48 -1.81
CA LEU A 677 46.22 -0.04 -2.22
C LEU A 677 47.40 0.80 -1.67
N LEU A 678 47.28 2.13 -1.69
CA LEU A 678 48.29 3.03 -1.10
C LEU A 678 48.44 2.80 0.41
N SER A 679 47.33 2.55 1.11
CA SER A 679 47.34 2.21 2.53
C SER A 679 48.07 0.90 2.80
N GLY A 680 47.86 -0.12 1.97
CA GLY A 680 48.63 -1.37 2.05
C GLY A 680 50.12 -1.19 1.73
N CYS A 681 50.46 -0.31 0.76
CA CYS A 681 51.86 0.01 0.46
C CYS A 681 52.58 0.64 1.68
N ARG A 682 51.86 1.47 2.47
CA ARG A 682 52.37 1.98 3.75
C ARG A 682 52.67 0.87 4.74
N ILE A 683 51.70 -0.02 4.97
CA ILE A 683 51.80 -1.11 5.96
C ILE A 683 52.97 -2.05 5.65
N HIS A 684 53.23 -2.31 4.37
CA HIS A 684 54.29 -3.23 3.92
C HIS A 684 55.54 -2.51 3.41
N HIS A 685 55.64 -1.19 3.63
CA HIS A 685 56.80 -0.34 3.29
C HIS A 685 57.25 -0.37 1.81
N ASP A 686 56.32 -0.58 0.86
CA ASP A 686 56.61 -0.56 -0.59
C ASP A 686 56.48 0.86 -1.15
N VAL A 687 57.57 1.62 -1.06
CA VAL A 687 57.61 3.02 -1.52
C VAL A 687 57.45 3.15 -3.03
N VAL A 688 57.99 2.20 -3.81
CA VAL A 688 57.99 2.30 -5.28
C VAL A 688 56.58 2.12 -5.83
N LEU A 689 55.83 1.16 -5.29
CA LEU A 689 54.44 0.99 -5.66
C LEU A 689 53.56 2.14 -5.13
N ALA A 690 53.84 2.63 -3.93
CA ALA A 690 53.12 3.78 -3.36
C ALA A 690 53.20 5.03 -4.25
N GLU A 691 54.37 5.33 -4.82
CA GLU A 691 54.54 6.46 -5.75
C GLU A 691 53.67 6.31 -6.99
N LYS A 692 53.68 5.14 -7.64
CA LYS A 692 52.85 4.84 -8.81
C LYS A 692 51.35 4.92 -8.52
N VAL A 693 50.93 4.38 -7.39
CA VAL A 693 49.51 4.41 -6.98
C VAL A 693 49.06 5.84 -6.68
N ALA A 694 49.91 6.63 -6.05
CA ALA A 694 49.60 8.03 -5.74
C ALA A 694 49.49 8.90 -7.01
N GLU A 695 50.26 8.62 -8.06
CA GLU A 695 50.10 9.28 -9.37
C GLU A 695 48.68 9.08 -9.92
N HIS A 696 48.16 7.85 -9.91
CA HIS A 696 46.77 7.59 -10.32
C HIS A 696 45.73 8.30 -9.44
N ILE A 697 45.96 8.37 -8.12
CA ILE A 697 45.06 9.11 -7.21
C ILE A 697 45.04 10.59 -7.55
N PHE A 698 46.21 11.21 -7.76
CA PHE A 698 46.31 12.65 -8.03
C PHE A 698 45.84 13.04 -9.44
N GLU A 699 45.81 12.10 -10.39
CA GLU A 699 45.14 12.29 -11.69
C GLU A 699 43.61 12.29 -11.55
N LEU A 700 43.06 11.45 -10.67
CA LEU A 700 41.61 11.31 -10.47
C LEU A 700 41.04 12.40 -9.55
N ASP A 701 41.74 12.74 -8.47
CA ASP A 701 41.31 13.70 -7.46
C ASP A 701 42.50 14.53 -6.94
N PRO A 702 42.89 15.59 -7.66
CA PRO A 702 44.06 16.40 -7.33
C PRO A 702 43.94 17.19 -6.02
N GLU A 703 42.72 17.42 -5.52
CA GLU A 703 42.45 18.29 -4.36
C GLU A 703 42.44 17.54 -3.03
N ASN A 704 42.51 16.20 -3.07
CA ASN A 704 42.36 15.36 -1.89
C ASN A 704 43.59 15.35 -0.98
N THR A 705 43.64 16.31 -0.06
CA THR A 705 44.73 16.48 0.92
C THR A 705 45.04 15.23 1.73
N ARG A 706 44.08 14.31 1.94
CA ARG A 706 44.27 13.07 2.69
C ARG A 706 45.33 12.17 2.07
N TYR A 707 45.33 12.00 0.75
CA TYR A 707 46.27 11.10 0.08
C TYR A 707 47.67 11.69 -0.05
N TYR A 708 47.79 13.01 -0.09
CA TYR A 708 49.08 13.68 0.08
C TYR A 708 49.67 13.39 1.45
N VAL A 709 48.89 13.53 2.53
CA VAL A 709 49.37 13.18 3.88
C VAL A 709 49.74 11.70 3.96
N LEU A 710 48.94 10.80 3.37
CA LEU A 710 49.23 9.36 3.37
C LEU A 710 50.54 9.03 2.66
N LEU A 711 50.83 9.63 1.49
CA LEU A 711 52.10 9.42 0.79
C LEU A 711 53.29 10.02 1.56
N ALA A 712 53.12 11.18 2.20
CA ALA A 712 54.15 11.74 3.07
C ALA A 712 54.48 10.81 4.24
N ASN A 713 53.46 10.18 4.83
CA ASN A 713 53.63 9.18 5.88
C ASN A 713 54.35 7.94 5.36
N VAL A 714 54.06 7.47 4.14
CA VAL A 714 54.81 6.35 3.51
C VAL A 714 56.31 6.68 3.40
N TYR A 715 56.67 7.90 2.99
CA TYR A 715 58.07 8.32 2.93
C TYR A 715 58.72 8.41 4.31
N ALA A 716 57.98 8.90 5.32
CA ALA A 716 58.45 8.99 6.70
C ALA A 716 58.68 7.61 7.32
N ASP A 717 57.72 6.68 7.14
CA ASP A 717 57.79 5.28 7.64
C ASP A 717 58.93 4.49 6.97
N ALA A 718 59.37 4.92 5.78
CA ALA A 718 60.51 4.35 5.07
C ALA A 718 61.84 5.12 5.30
N GLU A 719 61.87 6.04 6.26
CA GLU A 719 63.02 6.88 6.63
C GLU A 719 63.60 7.74 5.48
N LYS A 720 62.81 8.00 4.43
CA LYS A 720 63.21 8.82 3.27
C LYS A 720 62.89 10.31 3.50
N TRP A 721 63.50 10.91 4.51
CA TRP A 721 63.24 12.29 4.94
C TRP A 721 63.47 13.34 3.84
N GLU A 722 64.41 13.09 2.95
CA GLU A 722 64.68 13.99 1.83
C GLU A 722 63.52 13.99 0.81
N ASN A 723 62.85 12.86 0.63
CA ASN A 723 61.64 12.76 -0.20
C ASN A 723 60.45 13.44 0.49
N VAL A 724 60.32 13.31 1.82
CA VAL A 724 59.30 14.03 2.60
C VAL A 724 59.44 15.55 2.40
N LYS A 725 60.67 16.09 2.51
CA LYS A 725 60.94 17.52 2.35
C LYS A 725 60.63 18.01 0.92
N LYS A 726 61.14 17.31 -0.10
CA LYS A 726 60.84 17.63 -1.52
C LYS A 726 59.34 17.57 -1.81
N PHE A 727 58.64 16.62 -1.21
CA PHE A 727 57.20 16.43 -1.37
C PHE A 727 56.39 17.52 -0.65
N GLN A 728 56.77 17.90 0.57
CA GLN A 728 56.16 19.01 1.31
C GLN A 728 56.35 20.36 0.60
N GLU A 729 57.51 20.63 0.03
CA GLU A 729 57.75 21.83 -0.79
C GLU A 729 56.86 21.84 -2.05
N LYS A 730 56.65 20.68 -2.68
CA LYS A 730 55.75 20.51 -3.83
C LYS A 730 54.27 20.76 -3.45
N ILE A 731 53.85 20.33 -2.26
CA ILE A 731 52.48 20.57 -1.74
C ILE A 731 52.30 22.04 -1.32
N GLY A 732 53.28 22.63 -0.63
CA GLY A 732 53.23 24.03 -0.19
C GLY A 732 53.11 25.00 -1.36
N LYS A 733 53.76 24.71 -2.49
CA LYS A 733 53.60 25.46 -3.75
C LYS A 733 52.21 25.38 -4.37
N ARG A 734 51.39 24.39 -4.00
CA ARG A 734 50.00 24.20 -4.48
C ARG A 734 48.95 24.85 -3.57
N GLY A 735 49.34 25.46 -2.45
CA GLY A 735 48.44 26.27 -1.62
C GLY A 735 47.51 25.51 -0.67
N PHE A 736 47.73 24.20 -0.45
CA PHE A 736 46.92 23.42 0.49
C PHE A 736 47.15 23.86 1.95
N LYS A 737 46.08 24.27 2.65
CA LYS A 737 46.08 24.48 4.10
C LYS A 737 45.81 23.16 4.81
N LYS A 738 46.63 22.82 5.80
CA LYS A 738 46.48 21.60 6.62
C LYS A 738 45.25 21.77 7.52
N ASN A 739 44.19 21.00 7.28
CA ASN A 739 43.03 20.96 8.18
C ASN A 739 43.44 20.24 9.47
N ALA A 740 43.32 20.90 10.63
CA ALA A 740 43.60 20.29 11.92
C ALA A 740 42.52 19.24 12.24
N GLY A 741 42.92 18.06 12.72
CA GLY A 741 41.97 17.05 13.20
C GLY A 741 41.23 17.56 14.44
N CYS A 742 39.93 17.25 14.53
CA CYS A 742 39.07 17.61 15.65
C CYS A 742 38.50 16.34 16.31
N SER A 743 38.55 16.28 17.63
CA SER A 743 37.82 15.31 18.48
C SER A 743 36.72 16.04 19.24
N TRP A 744 35.61 15.40 19.61
CA TRP A 744 34.61 16.04 20.47
C TRP A 744 34.05 15.08 21.52
N ILE A 745 33.59 15.63 22.64
CA ILE A 745 32.92 14.89 23.71
C ILE A 745 31.60 15.57 24.07
N GLU A 746 30.58 14.78 24.39
CA GLU A 746 29.31 15.28 24.90
C GLU A 746 29.28 15.17 26.43
N VAL A 747 29.11 16.31 27.11
CA VAL A 747 28.94 16.36 28.57
C VAL A 747 27.63 17.06 28.86
N GLN A 748 26.69 16.35 29.49
CA GLN A 748 25.37 16.88 29.89
C GLN A 748 24.60 17.56 28.73
N GLY A 749 24.64 16.98 27.52
CA GLY A 749 23.94 17.52 26.35
C GLY A 749 24.64 18.68 25.65
N LYS A 750 25.90 18.99 25.99
CA LYS A 750 26.73 19.98 25.28
C LYS A 750 27.97 19.32 24.68
N PHE A 751 28.17 19.53 23.38
CA PHE A 751 29.35 19.09 22.64
C PHE A 751 30.52 20.06 22.90
N ASN A 752 31.65 19.51 23.32
CA ASN A 752 32.93 20.21 23.45
C ASN A 752 33.88 19.68 22.38
N ILE A 753 34.34 20.56 21.48
CA ILE A 753 35.16 20.21 20.32
C ILE A 753 36.62 20.58 20.59
N PHE A 754 37.50 19.60 20.59
CA PHE A 754 38.94 19.73 20.74
C PHE A 754 39.62 19.59 19.38
N ALA A 755 40.08 20.71 18.82
CA ALA A 755 40.93 20.73 17.66
C ALA A 755 42.41 20.85 18.10
N GLY A 756 43.35 20.44 17.25
CA GLY A 756 44.79 20.63 17.48
C GLY A 756 45.26 22.10 17.49
N ASP A 757 44.33 23.05 17.40
CA ASP A 757 44.57 24.47 17.56
C ASP A 757 44.09 24.98 18.94
N LYS A 758 44.50 26.18 19.32
CA LYS A 758 44.15 26.80 20.63
C LYS A 758 42.72 27.36 20.65
N SER A 759 41.83 26.86 19.80
CA SER A 759 40.49 27.41 19.59
C SER A 759 39.49 27.07 20.72
N HIS A 760 39.77 26.04 21.53
CA HIS A 760 38.87 25.64 22.61
C HIS A 760 38.80 26.70 23.73
N PRO A 761 37.61 27.07 24.25
CA PRO A 761 37.45 28.08 25.31
C PRO A 761 38.26 27.81 26.58
N GLN A 762 38.59 26.53 26.84
CA GLN A 762 39.40 26.08 27.98
C GLN A 762 40.78 25.53 27.58
N ALA A 763 41.29 25.83 26.38
CA ALA A 763 42.53 25.26 25.83
C ALA A 763 43.72 25.35 26.81
N ARG A 764 43.90 26.50 27.48
CA ARG A 764 44.98 26.71 28.47
C ARG A 764 44.89 25.76 29.67
N THR A 765 43.67 25.48 30.13
CA THR A 765 43.42 24.59 31.26
C THR A 765 43.70 23.14 30.87
N ILE A 766 43.30 22.76 29.65
CA ILE A 766 43.53 21.42 29.08
C ILE A 766 45.03 21.19 28.85
N GLU A 767 45.75 22.13 28.24
CA GLU A 767 47.21 22.05 28.05
C GLU A 767 47.95 21.92 29.39
N SER A 768 47.53 22.67 30.42
CA SER A 768 48.10 22.56 31.77
C SER A 768 47.86 21.19 32.39
N LEU A 769 46.67 20.62 32.21
CA LEU A 769 46.31 19.29 32.70
C LEU A 769 47.09 18.20 31.96
N LEU A 770 47.20 18.30 30.64
CA LEU A 770 47.96 17.37 29.79
C LEU A 770 49.45 17.39 30.15
N LYS A 771 50.04 18.56 30.40
CA LYS A 771 51.43 18.67 30.89
C LYS A 771 51.61 18.01 32.26
N LYS A 772 50.67 18.18 33.19
CA LYS A 772 50.70 17.50 34.49
C LYS A 772 50.61 15.98 34.34
N LEU A 773 49.72 15.50 33.46
CA LEU A 773 49.55 14.08 33.15
C LEU A 773 50.83 13.51 32.51
N GLN A 774 51.43 14.19 31.54
CA GLN A 774 52.69 13.77 30.93
C GLN A 774 53.84 13.69 31.93
N MET A 775 53.96 14.66 32.84
CA MET A 775 54.98 14.60 33.90
C MET A 775 54.76 13.40 34.83
N LYS A 776 53.50 13.09 35.15
CA LYS A 776 53.14 11.95 35.99
C LYS A 776 53.40 10.61 35.29
N MET A 777 53.02 10.51 34.01
CA MET A 777 53.31 9.34 33.18
C MET A 777 54.82 9.09 33.07
N LYS A 778 55.63 10.13 32.84
CA LYS A 778 57.10 10.02 32.83
C LYS A 778 57.66 9.55 34.18
N SER A 779 57.09 10.00 35.31
CA SER A 779 57.51 9.55 36.64
C SER A 779 57.13 8.12 36.99
N GLU A 780 56.10 7.56 36.33
CA GLU A 780 55.64 6.17 36.50
C GLU A 780 56.27 5.21 35.46
N GLY A 781 57.32 5.65 34.76
CA GLY A 781 58.10 4.80 33.84
C GLY A 781 57.58 4.76 32.40
N TYR A 782 56.57 5.54 32.05
CA TYR A 782 56.14 5.69 30.66
C TYR A 782 57.20 6.48 29.88
N SER A 783 57.98 5.77 29.08
CA SER A 783 58.77 6.35 28.00
C SER A 783 57.93 6.34 26.73
N PRO A 784 57.62 7.50 26.13
CA PRO A 784 57.15 7.52 24.75
C PRO A 784 58.23 6.83 23.92
N LYS A 785 57.86 5.93 22.99
CA LYS A 785 58.80 5.43 21.98
C LYS A 785 59.25 6.61 21.12
N MET A 786 60.25 7.35 21.60
CA MET A 786 61.01 8.32 20.83
C MET A 786 62.18 7.56 20.26
N SER A 787 62.03 6.99 19.07
CA SER A 787 63.16 6.66 18.20
C SER A 787 63.76 7.97 17.67
N PHE A 788 64.19 8.86 18.57
CA PHE A 788 64.68 10.20 18.29
C PHE A 788 65.67 10.61 19.37
N LYS A 789 66.90 10.10 19.27
CA LYS A 789 68.10 10.81 19.71
C LYS A 789 69.31 10.19 19.01
N ASN A 790 69.74 10.83 17.94
CA ASN A 790 71.15 11.02 17.59
C ASN A 790 71.25 11.89 16.32
N SER A 791 71.41 13.20 16.52
CA SER A 791 72.52 14.01 16.01
C SER A 791 72.14 15.50 16.04
N GLY A 792 72.86 16.27 16.85
CA GLY A 792 73.21 17.68 16.66
C GLY A 792 72.09 18.71 16.45
N GLU A 793 71.90 19.56 17.47
CA GLU A 793 71.58 20.99 17.40
C GLU A 793 70.40 21.44 16.53
N ASP A 794 69.25 21.70 17.17
CA ASP A 794 68.48 22.95 17.03
C ASP A 794 67.21 22.88 17.91
N ASP A 795 67.03 23.86 18.80
CA ASP A 795 65.94 23.94 19.79
C ASP A 795 64.57 24.37 19.21
N ASP A 796 64.36 24.25 17.89
CA ASP A 796 63.09 24.59 17.22
C ASP A 796 62.27 23.34 16.77
N TYR A 797 62.77 22.14 17.08
CA TYR A 797 62.16 20.86 16.67
C TYR A 797 61.08 20.30 17.61
N ASP A 798 60.88 20.89 18.80
CA ASP A 798 60.04 20.30 19.85
C ASP A 798 58.51 20.46 19.58
N ASN A 799 58.11 21.42 18.74
CA ASN A 799 56.69 21.64 18.40
C ASN A 799 56.17 20.82 17.20
N ASN A 800 57.05 20.31 16.34
CA ASN A 800 56.64 19.52 15.16
C ASN A 800 56.57 18.01 15.45
N ALA A 801 57.26 17.51 16.48
CA ALA A 801 57.20 16.11 16.88
C ALA A 801 55.88 15.73 17.59
N LEU A 802 55.19 16.71 18.20
CA LEU A 802 53.91 16.48 18.89
C LEU A 802 52.73 16.20 17.94
N ILE A 803 52.89 16.41 16.63
CA ILE A 803 51.83 16.22 15.63
C ILE A 803 51.79 14.77 15.09
N TYR A 804 52.82 13.96 15.32
CA TYR A 804 52.91 12.59 14.81
C TYR A 804 52.46 11.49 15.79
N LEU A 805 52.00 11.87 16.99
CA LEU A 805 51.73 10.92 18.08
C LEU A 805 50.27 10.48 18.26
N ASP A 806 49.34 10.87 17.37
CA ASP A 806 47.91 10.52 17.52
C ASP A 806 47.54 9.13 16.94
N ASP A 807 48.47 8.47 16.24
CA ASP A 807 48.19 7.23 15.48
C ASP A 807 48.80 5.92 16.07
N GLN A 808 49.45 5.95 17.24
CA GLN A 808 49.96 4.73 17.89
C GLN A 808 49.38 4.51 19.28
N LEU A 809 48.20 3.87 19.34
CA LEU A 809 47.72 3.17 20.53
C LEU A 809 47.20 1.78 20.15
N HIS A 810 48.08 0.79 20.21
CA HIS A 810 47.72 -0.62 20.37
C HIS A 810 48.00 -1.01 21.83
N PHE A 811 46.98 -1.44 22.57
CA PHE A 811 47.10 -1.99 23.92
C PHE A 811 46.65 -3.46 23.92
N PRO A 812 47.39 -4.38 24.57
CA PRO A 812 46.86 -5.62 25.13
C PRO A 812 46.35 -5.39 26.57
N PRO A 813 45.61 -6.36 27.15
CA PRO A 813 44.52 -6.08 28.09
C PRO A 813 44.98 -6.08 29.55
N GLU A 814 44.41 -5.20 30.37
CA GLU A 814 43.55 -5.55 31.51
C GLU A 814 43.29 -4.32 32.40
N GLU A 815 42.06 -4.31 32.93
CA GLU A 815 41.52 -3.49 34.02
C GLU A 815 41.14 -2.01 33.77
N LYS A 816 39.80 -1.83 33.75
CA LYS A 816 38.99 -0.60 33.90
C LYS A 816 38.84 0.27 32.65
N ALA A 817 37.84 -0.10 31.85
CA ALA A 817 37.37 0.67 30.70
C ALA A 817 36.71 1.98 31.13
N ILE A 818 37.30 3.10 30.71
CA ILE A 818 36.58 4.35 30.43
C ILE A 818 36.19 4.25 28.96
N ASP A 819 34.89 4.31 28.67
CA ASP A 819 34.36 4.19 27.32
C ASP A 819 34.62 5.50 26.56
N ILE A 820 35.72 5.54 25.80
CA ILE A 820 36.05 6.64 24.88
C ILE A 820 35.66 6.15 23.49
N SER A 821 34.50 6.57 23.01
CA SER A 821 34.08 6.37 21.63
C SER A 821 34.88 7.28 20.69
N LYS A 822 36.05 6.81 20.23
CA LYS A 822 36.78 7.43 19.10
C LYS A 822 35.95 7.21 17.83
N ASN A 823 35.06 8.15 17.52
CA ASN A 823 34.28 8.13 16.28
C ASN A 823 35.12 8.74 15.13
N ILE A 824 36.15 8.02 14.67
CA ILE A 824 36.90 8.38 13.47
C ILE A 824 36.02 8.03 12.25
N ARG A 825 35.04 8.87 11.97
CA ARG A 825 34.43 9.00 10.63
C ARG A 825 34.77 10.38 10.10
N ALA A 826 36.02 10.55 9.67
CA ALA A 826 36.34 11.59 8.70
C ALA A 826 35.82 11.12 7.34
N ASP A 827 34.75 11.77 6.86
CA ASP A 827 34.27 11.79 5.48
C ASP A 827 34.31 10.46 4.72
N ARG A 828 33.35 9.58 5.07
CA ARG A 828 32.66 8.74 4.07
C ARG A 828 31.31 9.40 3.77
N VAL A 829 31.34 10.63 3.27
CA VAL A 829 30.19 11.27 2.64
C VAL A 829 30.53 11.31 1.15
N HIS A 830 29.99 10.33 0.43
CA HIS A 830 30.04 10.05 -1.02
C HIS A 830 30.40 8.57 -1.28
N ALA A 831 29.50 7.68 -0.85
CA ALA A 831 29.26 6.36 -1.43
C ALA A 831 27.99 5.78 -0.78
N SER A 832 26.84 6.29 -1.19
CA SER A 832 25.54 5.61 -1.17
C SER A 832 24.64 6.31 -2.17
#